data_AF-A0A2S4UA05-F1
#
_entry.id   AF-A0A2S4UA05-F1
#
_cell.length_a   1.000
_cell.length_b   1.000
_cell.length_c   1.000
_cell.angle_alpha   90.00
_cell.angle_beta   90.00
_cell.angle_gamma   90.00
#
_symmetry.space_group_name_H-M   'P 1'
#
loop_
_entity.id
_entity.type
_entity.pdbx_description
1 polymer ?
#
loop_
_entity_poly.entity_id
_entity_poly.type
_entity_poly.pdbx_seq_one_letter_code
_entity_poly.pdbx_strand_id
1 'polypeptide(L)'
;MYYTILLIALLFIHSSQSVPVESIVNAEKVAATGETVLRGKPLNEVKMITPEFRQGIKTKYEKSDKAVFLFDQDGTVQPFQQVNDAIDQKRITAALKKLAADPRNEIWLVTARDVKSLEQNYGHIKNLNFAGYLGAQLSAKNIKEVNLPELGEEFKVLDQEASKVFSGNGIPFKVTKARYYLDYTIPKSGVDKELYMQEGFRTIIEKLKKMVQDDLAYKDYEVNDWDLGDHFRVVLKHKHHSKETIATALSNRDGDKPVDFGLSLGDMVIDEGMHRAMKLKNFDALLVQSDAEVKRLYPDGKSPLPGSWRTFASHRLSDHRDVIQLLEELAKTRRSTPRVDPLGIKALTKSGIERIKVLLGKWKKSLTLLFIPSQSAIRSVTGTTITPFTTGKIVNQGKPLNEVLMVTPEMRKGIQAKYADSDKAVILLGHDGTIKPLRGTNDLEDQKRINAALEKLAADPRNEIWLVSARDVKSLEKTYGHIDNLNFAGYLGGQLSKKNIHDIQLPEVGKEFKELKEDASKIFSESLDELIKMVESNPAYKDYVVDHWEWSLSWEMRGERRVVLKHKYHDTETLSAALLDRDGKKPDFGLSLGSTDIDEGMHRAMRPKNLNALLVKSDDEVERLYSNPQSAPHKVWNTVASHRLCFQAPRRIGRYPTKCSPPRVDPIGMKAPKKNGIERIKIFLGKLKESLGGKNRNYIFKARVKPNPTETLLYIHPSQSVPMTEMADAGKFSPQSLWGKPLNEVNMITPEIRQGIQVKYMDSKKAVFLLDNDGTIKPFYEENDSVDQGKINQALERLAADPLNEVWIITEKDVKDLEKTYGHIKNLNFAGHFGTQLSRRNIHKVQLPDTSKEFREMKQEAAKIFLESGISYRVKEGKYFINYTIPMWEKEWSSWKLWRGRSVLNKEKYDKIVAELNKMVQDKPAYKDYVVGNFLIGKVYRIAITHKYFNKETLPTSLLTDEDREVDFGLSLGDMDSDEGMHRVMQSRGFNALLVKSDEEINRIYSTTTESNLEKGWDTFASHRFSNHKHAIEFLEELVGIAETTRTAGNKTPALDHNGKNGHKNRGIGRIRILLGQLGRTLRLVV
;
A
#
# COMPACT_ATOMS: atom_id res chain seq x y z
N MET A 1 37.37 -6.17 -61.53
CA MET A 1 35.91 -6.04 -61.29
C MET A 1 35.44 -6.88 -60.11
N TYR A 2 35.29 -8.21 -60.18
CA TYR A 2 34.68 -8.99 -59.08
C TYR A 2 35.35 -8.78 -57.70
N TYR A 3 36.68 -8.93 -57.61
CA TYR A 3 37.42 -8.62 -56.38
C TYR A 3 37.36 -7.14 -55.95
N THR A 4 37.24 -6.23 -56.91
CA THR A 4 37.10 -4.78 -56.67
C THR A 4 35.76 -4.47 -55.99
N ILE A 5 34.68 -5.12 -56.44
CA ILE A 5 33.34 -5.02 -55.87
C ILE A 5 33.31 -5.67 -54.47
N LEU A 6 33.99 -6.82 -54.29
CA LEU A 6 34.10 -7.48 -52.99
C LEU A 6 34.83 -6.62 -51.96
N LEU A 7 35.88 -5.90 -52.37
CA LEU A 7 36.63 -5.00 -51.48
C LEU A 7 35.78 -3.80 -51.04
N ILE A 8 35.01 -3.21 -51.96
CA ILE A 8 34.07 -2.12 -51.67
C ILE A 8 32.95 -2.61 -50.71
N ALA A 9 32.42 -3.81 -50.93
CA ALA A 9 31.43 -4.41 -50.04
C ALA A 9 31.98 -4.64 -48.62
N LEU A 10 33.20 -5.16 -48.49
CA LEU A 10 33.86 -5.37 -47.18
C LEU A 10 34.15 -4.04 -46.46
N LEU A 11 34.56 -2.99 -47.17
CA LEU A 11 34.75 -1.65 -46.59
C LEU A 11 33.44 -1.02 -46.10
N PHE A 12 32.29 -1.38 -46.68
CA PHE A 12 30.96 -0.97 -46.19
C PHE A 12 30.43 -1.81 -45.01
N ILE A 13 31.11 -2.91 -44.63
CA ILE A 13 30.67 -3.84 -43.58
C ILE A 13 31.49 -3.67 -42.26
N HIS A 14 32.42 -2.71 -42.19
CA HIS A 14 33.30 -2.50 -41.02
C HIS A 14 33.30 -1.08 -40.42
N SER A 15 32.28 -0.26 -40.72
CA SER A 15 32.11 1.10 -40.17
C SER A 15 30.87 1.27 -39.27
N SER A 16 30.23 0.15 -38.84
CA SER A 16 28.93 0.12 -38.18
C SER A 16 28.93 -0.41 -36.73
N GLN A 17 29.75 0.19 -35.86
CA GLN A 17 29.50 0.21 -34.41
C GLN A 17 29.39 1.64 -33.87
N SER A 18 28.44 2.39 -34.44
CA SER A 18 27.98 3.65 -33.88
C SER A 18 27.20 3.41 -32.57
N VAL A 19 27.60 4.12 -31.52
CA VAL A 19 26.83 4.22 -30.27
C VAL A 19 25.42 4.79 -30.57
N PRO A 20 24.35 4.37 -29.87
CA PRO A 20 22.99 4.84 -30.17
C PRO A 20 22.84 6.36 -30.20
N VAL A 21 22.16 6.86 -31.23
CA VAL A 21 21.99 8.30 -31.51
C VAL A 21 20.91 8.90 -30.60
N GLU A 22 21.24 9.10 -29.32
CA GLU A 22 20.46 9.88 -28.34
C GLU A 22 21.17 11.18 -27.90
N SER A 23 22.43 11.41 -28.31
CA SER A 23 23.30 12.43 -27.72
C SER A 23 23.41 13.77 -28.47
N ILE A 24 22.92 13.87 -29.71
CA ILE A 24 23.22 15.03 -30.60
C ILE A 24 22.12 16.12 -30.59
N VAL A 25 20.88 15.77 -30.25
CA VAL A 25 19.70 16.67 -30.37
C VAL A 25 19.69 17.86 -29.38
N ASN A 26 20.64 17.92 -28.43
CA ASN A 26 20.74 19.01 -27.44
C ASN A 26 21.86 20.03 -27.73
N ALA A 27 22.59 19.93 -28.83
CA ALA A 27 23.76 20.79 -29.09
C ALA A 27 23.41 22.24 -29.52
N GLU A 28 22.33 22.45 -30.28
CA GLU A 28 22.05 23.71 -30.98
C GLU A 28 21.46 24.85 -30.11
N LYS A 29 21.46 24.72 -28.78
CA LYS A 29 21.03 25.79 -27.84
C LYS A 29 21.96 26.02 -26.65
N VAL A 30 23.26 25.77 -26.81
CA VAL A 30 24.28 25.99 -25.76
C VAL A 30 25.26 27.14 -26.10
N ALA A 31 24.87 28.05 -27.01
CA ALA A 31 25.64 29.25 -27.38
C ALA A 31 25.14 30.50 -26.61
N ALA A 32 25.32 30.53 -25.28
CA ALA A 32 25.01 31.72 -24.46
C ALA A 32 25.77 31.82 -23.12
N THR A 33 25.89 30.74 -22.35
CA THR A 33 26.25 30.81 -20.91
C THR A 33 27.32 29.84 -20.42
N GLY A 34 27.87 28.96 -21.26
CA GLY A 34 29.04 28.12 -20.94
C GLY A 34 28.84 26.95 -19.97
N GLU A 35 27.80 26.94 -19.14
CA GLU A 35 27.52 25.82 -18.21
C GLU A 35 26.85 24.61 -18.90
N THR A 36 27.42 23.42 -18.68
CA THR A 36 26.82 22.14 -19.09
C THR A 36 25.71 21.73 -18.12
N VAL A 37 24.49 22.18 -18.38
CA VAL A 37 23.30 21.89 -17.55
C VAL A 37 22.93 20.39 -17.60
N LEU A 38 23.55 19.58 -16.73
CA LEU A 38 23.14 18.21 -16.46
C LEU A 38 21.70 18.19 -15.92
N ARG A 39 20.82 17.47 -16.64
CA ARG A 39 19.44 17.22 -16.23
C ARG A 39 19.27 15.75 -15.83
N GLY A 40 18.81 15.49 -14.61
CA GLY A 40 18.46 14.14 -14.17
C GLY A 40 17.33 13.52 -15.01
N LYS A 41 17.35 12.20 -15.19
CA LYS A 41 16.32 11.43 -15.90
C LYS A 41 15.16 11.05 -14.97
N PRO A 42 13.92 10.92 -15.45
CA PRO A 42 12.85 10.24 -14.72
C PRO A 42 13.28 8.84 -14.28
N LEU A 43 12.95 8.47 -13.04
CA LEU A 43 13.42 7.22 -12.41
C LEU A 43 13.01 5.94 -13.18
N ASN A 44 11.88 5.97 -13.91
CA ASN A 44 11.43 4.89 -14.79
C ASN A 44 12.27 4.70 -16.06
N GLU A 45 13.01 5.70 -16.51
CA GLU A 45 13.95 5.57 -17.64
C GLU A 45 15.28 4.93 -17.25
N VAL A 46 15.59 4.90 -15.95
CA VAL A 46 16.85 4.35 -15.43
C VAL A 46 16.76 2.83 -15.38
N LYS A 47 17.67 2.18 -16.10
CA LYS A 47 17.71 0.72 -16.25
C LYS A 47 18.37 0.07 -15.05
N MET A 48 17.97 -1.16 -14.71
CA MET A 48 18.73 -2.01 -13.79
C MET A 48 20.15 -2.22 -14.31
N ILE A 49 21.13 -2.35 -13.40
CA ILE A 49 22.52 -2.63 -13.76
C ILE A 49 22.63 -3.99 -14.47
N THR A 50 23.37 -4.03 -15.58
CA THR A 50 23.64 -5.28 -16.31
C THR A 50 24.98 -5.89 -15.87
N PRO A 51 25.23 -7.19 -16.13
CA PRO A 51 26.54 -7.81 -15.85
C PRO A 51 27.71 -7.09 -16.56
N GLU A 52 27.46 -6.59 -17.77
CA GLU A 52 28.44 -5.87 -18.59
C GLU A 52 28.76 -4.50 -17.97
N PHE A 53 27.75 -3.75 -17.52
CA PHE A 53 27.98 -2.48 -16.81
C PHE A 53 28.70 -2.71 -15.47
N ARG A 54 28.31 -3.76 -14.72
CA ARG A 54 29.00 -4.17 -13.47
C ARG A 54 30.46 -4.53 -13.71
N GLN A 55 30.77 -5.22 -14.81
CA GLN A 55 32.15 -5.49 -15.21
C GLN A 55 32.88 -4.23 -15.72
N GLY A 56 32.15 -3.28 -16.32
CA GLY A 56 32.65 -1.95 -16.66
C GLY A 56 33.15 -1.17 -15.45
N ILE A 57 32.35 -1.07 -14.38
CA ILE A 57 32.74 -0.42 -13.11
C ILE A 57 34.02 -1.06 -12.55
N LYS A 58 34.05 -2.40 -12.46
CA LYS A 58 35.25 -3.16 -12.05
C LYS A 58 36.46 -2.83 -12.91
N THR A 59 36.32 -2.81 -14.23
CA THR A 59 37.43 -2.54 -15.17
C THR A 59 37.96 -1.10 -15.05
N LYS A 60 37.12 -0.13 -14.68
CA LYS A 60 37.58 1.24 -14.34
C LYS A 60 38.38 1.21 -13.04
N TYR A 61 37.84 0.62 -11.98
CA TYR A 61 38.45 0.54 -10.64
C TYR A 61 39.75 -0.29 -10.58
N GLU A 62 39.87 -1.34 -11.41
CA GLU A 62 41.09 -2.11 -11.61
C GLU A 62 42.20 -1.25 -12.23
N LYS A 63 41.84 -0.30 -13.10
CA LYS A 63 42.78 0.57 -13.81
C LYS A 63 43.17 1.81 -13.00
N SER A 64 42.27 2.32 -12.16
CA SER A 64 42.42 3.59 -11.45
C SER A 64 43.54 3.61 -10.41
N ASP A 65 44.22 4.74 -10.30
CA ASP A 65 45.26 5.01 -9.30
C ASP A 65 44.70 5.64 -8.02
N LYS A 66 43.54 6.31 -8.05
CA LYS A 66 42.90 6.98 -6.90
C LYS A 66 41.37 6.98 -7.02
N ALA A 67 40.72 6.23 -6.13
CA ALA A 67 39.30 5.97 -6.13
C ALA A 67 38.57 6.65 -4.94
N VAL A 68 37.46 7.34 -5.21
CA VAL A 68 36.56 7.88 -4.17
C VAL A 68 35.22 7.13 -4.16
N PHE A 69 34.77 6.78 -2.96
CA PHE A 69 33.50 6.07 -2.75
C PHE A 69 32.61 6.86 -1.79
N LEU A 70 31.36 7.13 -2.17
CA LEU A 70 30.38 7.84 -1.36
C LEU A 70 29.09 7.01 -1.26
N PHE A 71 28.74 6.52 -0.08
CA PHE A 71 27.56 5.67 0.12
C PHE A 71 26.63 6.27 1.19
N ASP A 72 25.31 6.22 1.00
CA ASP A 72 24.39 6.39 2.14
C ASP A 72 24.49 5.20 3.12
N GLN A 73 24.01 5.42 4.34
CA GLN A 73 23.77 4.36 5.31
C GLN A 73 22.51 3.53 4.99
N ASP A 74 21.33 4.15 5.09
CA ASP A 74 20.04 3.47 5.05
C ASP A 74 19.65 3.12 3.60
N GLY A 75 18.93 2.01 3.42
CA GLY A 75 18.59 1.43 2.11
C GLY A 75 19.77 0.93 1.26
N THR A 76 20.98 1.44 1.49
CA THR A 76 22.17 1.29 0.65
C THR A 76 23.15 0.27 1.22
N VAL A 77 23.78 0.52 2.38
CA VAL A 77 24.69 -0.45 3.04
C VAL A 77 24.02 -1.23 4.17
N GLN A 78 22.79 -0.84 4.55
CA GLN A 78 21.86 -1.59 5.39
C GLN A 78 20.42 -1.40 4.88
N PRO A 79 19.44 -2.27 5.16
CA PRO A 79 18.05 -2.07 4.73
C PRO A 79 17.44 -0.78 5.32
N PHE A 80 16.52 -0.14 4.59
CA PHE A 80 15.95 1.14 4.98
C PHE A 80 15.24 1.09 6.36
N GLN A 81 15.62 2.02 7.25
CA GLN A 81 15.18 2.12 8.64
C GLN A 81 15.41 0.86 9.51
N GLN A 82 16.25 -0.06 9.05
CA GLN A 82 16.53 -1.35 9.69
C GLN A 82 18.04 -1.55 9.88
N VAL A 83 18.42 -2.56 10.67
CA VAL A 83 19.80 -3.05 10.74
C VAL A 83 19.98 -4.20 9.74
N ASN A 84 21.20 -4.44 9.28
CA ASN A 84 21.52 -5.67 8.56
C ASN A 84 21.32 -6.89 9.47
N ASP A 85 20.94 -8.02 8.87
CA ASP A 85 21.06 -9.31 9.55
C ASP A 85 22.54 -9.68 9.78
N ALA A 86 22.81 -10.69 10.62
CA ALA A 86 24.17 -11.06 11.02
C ALA A 86 25.03 -11.60 9.85
N ILE A 87 24.43 -12.05 8.74
CA ILE A 87 25.14 -12.52 7.55
C ILE A 87 25.52 -11.32 6.70
N ASP A 88 24.57 -10.45 6.37
CA ASP A 88 24.82 -9.29 5.54
C ASP A 88 25.67 -8.22 6.25
N GLN A 89 25.51 -8.04 7.57
CA GLN A 89 26.40 -7.18 8.36
C GLN A 89 27.85 -7.69 8.31
N LYS A 90 28.05 -9.01 8.34
CA LYS A 90 29.37 -9.63 8.21
C LYS A 90 29.94 -9.47 6.80
N ARG A 91 29.11 -9.57 5.76
CA ARG A 91 29.50 -9.37 4.35
C ARG A 91 29.89 -7.93 4.07
N ILE A 92 29.05 -6.94 4.41
CA ILE A 92 29.37 -5.51 4.20
C ILE A 92 30.61 -5.11 4.99
N THR A 93 30.74 -5.56 6.25
CA THR A 93 31.92 -5.30 7.09
C THR A 93 33.19 -5.87 6.45
N ALA A 94 33.14 -7.09 5.90
CA ALA A 94 34.27 -7.69 5.21
C ALA A 94 34.63 -6.97 3.89
N ALA A 95 33.64 -6.55 3.11
CA ALA A 95 33.83 -5.81 1.86
C ALA A 95 34.43 -4.43 2.12
N LEU A 96 33.80 -3.62 2.99
CA LEU A 96 34.28 -2.30 3.39
C LEU A 96 35.68 -2.36 4.00
N LYS A 97 35.94 -3.29 4.92
CA LYS A 97 37.27 -3.47 5.54
C LYS A 97 38.35 -3.85 4.54
N LYS A 98 38.00 -4.55 3.46
CA LYS A 98 38.96 -4.92 2.40
C LYS A 98 39.17 -3.80 1.38
N LEU A 99 38.13 -3.02 1.06
CA LEU A 99 38.24 -1.83 0.20
C LEU A 99 39.01 -0.70 0.91
N ALA A 100 38.73 -0.43 2.19
CA ALA A 100 39.42 0.60 2.98
C ALA A 100 40.90 0.26 3.26
N ALA A 101 41.29 -1.01 3.14
CA ALA A 101 42.68 -1.45 3.26
C ALA A 101 43.53 -1.20 1.99
N ASP A 102 42.92 -0.79 0.87
CA ASP A 102 43.64 -0.35 -0.33
C ASP A 102 43.92 1.16 -0.24
N PRO A 103 45.19 1.62 -0.20
CA PRO A 103 45.52 3.03 0.00
C PRO A 103 45.13 3.93 -1.18
N ARG A 104 44.71 3.36 -2.32
CA ARG A 104 44.11 4.12 -3.43
C ARG A 104 42.69 4.60 -3.13
N ASN A 105 42.04 4.02 -2.12
CA ASN A 105 40.61 4.21 -1.86
C ASN A 105 40.37 5.22 -0.73
N GLU A 106 39.54 6.21 -1.01
CA GLU A 106 38.97 7.10 0.01
C GLU A 106 37.45 6.87 0.10
N ILE A 107 37.03 6.20 1.17
CA ILE A 107 35.65 5.73 1.36
C ILE A 107 34.95 6.57 2.42
N TRP A 108 33.74 7.02 2.09
CA TRP A 108 32.87 7.81 2.95
C TRP A 108 31.48 7.19 3.06
N LEU A 109 31.00 6.99 4.28
CA LEU A 109 29.59 6.77 4.56
C LEU A 109 28.95 8.10 4.98
N VAL A 110 27.86 8.51 4.35
CA VAL A 110 27.24 9.84 4.51
C VAL A 110 25.76 9.70 4.83
N THR A 111 25.41 9.82 6.12
CA THR A 111 24.04 9.60 6.64
C THR A 111 23.27 10.91 6.90
N ALA A 112 21.94 10.83 6.92
CA ALA A 112 21.07 11.91 7.40
C ALA A 112 21.05 12.04 8.95
N ARG A 113 21.53 11.02 9.67
CA ARG A 113 21.52 10.92 11.14
C ARG A 113 22.76 11.59 11.79
N ASP A 114 22.85 11.62 13.12
CA ASP A 114 24.10 11.96 13.84
C ASP A 114 25.19 10.94 13.45
N VAL A 115 26.39 11.42 13.10
CA VAL A 115 27.55 10.62 12.66
C VAL A 115 27.90 9.49 13.64
N LYS A 116 27.52 9.62 14.92
CA LYS A 116 27.66 8.56 15.93
C LYS A 116 27.01 7.22 15.51
N SER A 117 25.95 7.20 14.69
CA SER A 117 25.35 5.94 14.21
C SER A 117 26.29 5.18 13.26
N LEU A 118 27.05 5.90 12.44
CA LEU A 118 28.10 5.33 11.60
C LEU A 118 29.30 4.88 12.44
N GLU A 119 29.71 5.69 13.43
CA GLU A 119 30.83 5.34 14.31
C GLU A 119 30.55 4.08 15.15
N GLN A 120 29.31 3.87 15.59
CA GLN A 120 28.88 2.68 16.32
C GLN A 120 28.90 1.43 15.42
N ASN A 121 28.30 1.52 14.23
CA ASN A 121 28.13 0.36 13.35
C ASN A 121 29.42 0.00 12.59
N TYR A 122 30.22 1.00 12.19
CA TYR A 122 31.35 0.84 11.25
C TYR A 122 32.67 1.45 11.72
N GLY A 123 32.69 2.24 12.81
CA GLY A 123 33.91 2.89 13.32
C GLY A 123 34.99 1.96 13.87
N HIS A 124 34.75 0.65 13.88
CA HIS A 124 35.76 -0.39 14.13
C HIS A 124 36.57 -0.77 12.87
N ILE A 125 36.16 -0.28 11.69
CA ILE A 125 36.84 -0.48 10.41
C ILE A 125 37.81 0.69 10.19
N LYS A 126 39.12 0.39 10.14
CA LYS A 126 40.16 1.39 9.83
C LYS A 126 39.99 1.92 8.41
N ASN A 127 40.37 3.19 8.20
CA ASN A 127 40.39 3.89 6.91
C ASN A 127 39.01 4.16 6.27
N LEU A 128 37.90 3.91 6.97
CA LEU A 128 36.63 4.53 6.60
C LEU A 128 36.55 5.95 7.16
N ASN A 129 35.86 6.82 6.43
CA ASN A 129 35.45 8.15 6.89
C ASN A 129 33.92 8.20 6.98
N PHE A 130 33.41 9.04 7.88
CA PHE A 130 32.00 9.16 8.21
C PHE A 130 31.57 10.63 8.24
N ALA A 131 30.38 10.89 7.73
CA ALA A 131 29.72 12.19 7.89
C ALA A 131 28.23 12.02 8.21
N GLY A 132 27.78 12.69 9.27
CA GLY A 132 26.38 12.80 9.67
C GLY A 132 25.72 14.06 9.12
N TYR A 133 24.43 14.22 9.41
CA TYR A 133 23.60 15.37 9.04
C TYR A 133 23.79 15.80 7.57
N LEU A 134 23.60 14.83 6.65
CA LEU A 134 23.72 15.01 5.20
C LEU A 134 25.12 15.46 4.74
N GLY A 135 26.16 15.15 5.51
CA GLY A 135 27.54 15.58 5.23
C GLY A 135 28.03 16.77 6.04
N ALA A 136 27.16 17.42 6.82
CA ALA A 136 27.50 18.62 7.60
C ALA A 136 28.32 18.34 8.88
N GLN A 137 28.36 17.10 9.35
CA GLN A 137 29.02 16.70 10.61
C GLN A 137 30.07 15.62 10.32
N LEU A 138 31.33 16.02 10.15
CA LEU A 138 32.45 15.08 9.99
C LEU A 138 32.75 14.36 11.32
N SER A 139 33.09 13.06 11.26
CA SER A 139 33.57 12.33 12.45
C SER A 139 35.01 12.68 12.79
N ALA A 140 35.32 12.77 14.09
CA ALA A 140 36.69 12.90 14.59
C ALA A 140 37.55 11.62 14.39
N LYS A 141 36.97 10.55 13.85
CA LYS A 141 37.68 9.31 13.45
C LYS A 141 38.11 9.30 11.98
N ASN A 142 37.76 10.34 11.22
CA ASN A 142 38.13 10.45 9.81
C ASN A 142 39.67 10.57 9.67
N ILE A 143 40.23 9.87 8.69
CA ILE A 143 41.67 9.91 8.38
C ILE A 143 41.96 10.95 7.27
N LYS A 144 40.89 11.47 6.64
CA LYS A 144 40.96 12.46 5.58
C LYS A 144 40.13 13.70 5.93
N GLU A 145 40.81 14.83 5.96
CA GLU A 145 40.17 16.13 6.11
C GLU A 145 39.44 16.54 4.82
N VAL A 146 38.36 17.30 4.99
CA VAL A 146 37.53 17.83 3.91
C VAL A 146 37.15 19.25 4.29
N ASN A 147 37.62 20.21 3.49
CA ASN A 147 37.24 21.61 3.63
C ASN A 147 35.81 21.78 3.11
N LEU A 148 34.86 21.70 4.04
CA LEU A 148 33.47 22.08 3.80
C LEU A 148 33.35 23.61 3.83
N PRO A 149 32.48 24.23 3.02
CA PRO A 149 32.17 25.65 3.14
C PRO A 149 31.88 26.10 4.57
N GLU A 150 32.35 27.29 4.94
CA GLU A 150 31.85 28.01 6.12
C GLU A 150 30.74 28.98 5.70
N LEU A 151 29.87 29.34 6.63
CA LEU A 151 28.86 30.39 6.44
C LEU A 151 29.40 31.72 6.98
N GLY A 152 28.95 32.83 6.41
CA GLY A 152 29.36 34.17 6.82
C GLY A 152 28.55 34.72 8.00
N GLU A 153 28.61 36.03 8.18
CA GLU A 153 27.87 36.72 9.23
C GLU A 153 26.34 36.60 9.04
N GLU A 154 25.86 36.38 7.82
CA GLU A 154 24.42 36.23 7.52
C GLU A 154 23.78 35.07 8.30
N PHE A 155 24.52 34.00 8.60
CA PHE A 155 24.03 32.90 9.43
C PHE A 155 23.79 33.32 10.89
N LYS A 156 24.65 34.20 11.42
CA LYS A 156 24.52 34.75 12.78
C LYS A 156 23.41 35.78 12.86
N VAL A 157 23.26 36.63 11.84
CA VAL A 157 22.16 37.59 11.76
C VAL A 157 20.82 36.86 11.64
N LEU A 158 20.73 35.83 10.79
CA LEU A 158 19.52 35.00 10.65
C LEU A 158 19.11 34.32 11.97
N ASP A 159 20.09 33.79 12.73
CA ASP A 159 19.87 33.24 14.07
C ASP A 159 19.37 34.30 15.07
N GLN A 160 19.89 35.52 15.01
CA GLN A 160 19.41 36.64 15.83
C GLN A 160 18.00 37.08 15.45
N GLU A 161 17.69 37.25 14.16
CA GLU A 161 16.35 37.65 13.71
C GLU A 161 15.30 36.56 13.98
N ALA A 162 15.60 35.28 13.71
CA ALA A 162 14.71 34.19 14.09
C ALA A 162 14.49 34.13 15.62
N SER A 163 15.55 34.34 16.42
CA SER A 163 15.44 34.42 17.89
C SER A 163 14.62 35.62 18.37
N LYS A 164 14.71 36.78 17.71
CA LYS A 164 13.85 37.95 17.96
C LYS A 164 12.40 37.68 17.59
N VAL A 165 12.15 36.99 16.46
CA VAL A 165 10.79 36.62 16.03
C VAL A 165 10.10 35.73 17.07
N PHE A 166 10.80 34.77 17.68
CA PHE A 166 10.21 33.96 18.75
C PHE A 166 10.13 34.72 20.09
N SER A 167 11.24 35.27 20.59
CA SER A 167 11.26 35.95 21.90
C SER A 167 10.37 37.20 21.96
N GLY A 168 10.29 37.98 20.88
CA GLY A 168 9.42 39.17 20.77
C GLY A 168 7.92 38.86 20.70
N ASN A 169 7.54 37.59 20.48
CA ASN A 169 6.15 37.10 20.62
C ASN A 169 5.96 36.32 21.93
N GLY A 170 6.88 36.41 22.89
CA GLY A 170 6.80 35.71 24.18
C GLY A 170 7.01 34.19 24.10
N ILE A 171 7.47 33.66 22.97
CA ILE A 171 7.64 32.21 22.76
C ILE A 171 8.96 31.76 23.42
N PRO A 172 8.92 30.86 24.43
CA PRO A 172 10.12 30.13 24.85
C PRO A 172 10.52 29.14 23.75
N PHE A 173 11.82 29.06 23.47
CA PHE A 173 12.38 28.14 22.51
C PHE A 173 13.74 27.60 22.97
N LYS A 174 14.14 26.46 22.42
CA LYS A 174 15.51 25.95 22.49
C LYS A 174 16.04 25.82 21.07
N VAL A 175 17.03 26.63 20.71
CA VAL A 175 17.72 26.51 19.42
C VAL A 175 18.87 25.51 19.52
N THR A 176 18.95 24.59 18.56
CA THR A 176 20.12 23.74 18.31
C THR A 176 20.79 24.26 17.04
N LYS A 177 22.06 24.67 17.13
CA LYS A 177 22.81 25.26 16.02
C LYS A 177 23.79 24.22 15.47
N ALA A 178 23.81 24.07 14.14
CA ALA A 178 24.72 23.18 13.42
C ALA A 178 25.31 23.93 12.21
N ARG A 179 26.39 23.39 11.61
CA ARG A 179 27.18 24.03 10.54
C ARG A 179 26.36 24.68 9.41
N TYR A 180 25.20 24.11 9.06
CA TYR A 180 24.35 24.60 7.98
C TYR A 180 22.85 24.71 8.33
N TYR A 181 22.47 24.56 9.60
CA TYR A 181 21.07 24.71 10.01
C TYR A 181 20.90 25.20 11.45
N LEU A 182 19.77 25.84 11.71
CA LEU A 182 19.29 26.26 13.02
C LEU A 182 17.96 25.54 13.28
N ASP A 183 17.82 24.89 14.43
CA ASP A 183 16.68 24.02 14.75
C ASP A 183 16.04 24.47 16.07
N TYR A 184 14.94 25.23 15.95
CA TYR A 184 14.19 25.80 17.05
C TYR A 184 13.11 24.81 17.51
N THR A 185 13.36 24.20 18.67
CA THR A 185 12.39 23.38 19.41
C THR A 185 11.55 24.30 20.29
N ILE A 186 10.23 24.29 20.10
CA ILE A 186 9.29 25.25 20.71
C ILE A 186 8.24 24.45 21.50
N PRO A 187 8.35 24.33 22.84
CA PRO A 187 7.41 23.55 23.64
C PRO A 187 6.02 24.18 23.65
N LYS A 188 4.98 23.34 23.64
CA LYS A 188 3.58 23.79 23.82
C LYS A 188 3.19 23.97 25.30
N SER A 189 3.99 23.44 26.21
CA SER A 189 3.86 23.66 27.65
C SER A 189 4.49 24.99 28.07
N GLY A 190 3.81 25.74 28.95
CA GLY A 190 4.32 26.99 29.53
C GLY A 190 4.13 28.25 28.68
N VAL A 191 3.20 28.23 27.72
CA VAL A 191 2.93 29.34 26.79
C VAL A 191 1.42 29.50 26.62
N ASP A 192 0.98 30.68 26.18
CA ASP A 192 -0.44 30.97 26.00
C ASP A 192 -1.09 30.02 24.97
N LYS A 193 -2.29 29.54 25.31
CA LYS A 193 -3.09 28.67 24.46
C LYS A 193 -3.54 29.40 23.21
N GLU A 194 -3.87 30.69 23.29
CA GLU A 194 -4.30 31.48 22.12
C GLU A 194 -3.17 31.61 21.09
N LEU A 195 -1.93 31.77 21.55
CA LEU A 195 -0.75 31.88 20.69
C LEU A 195 -0.46 30.57 19.91
N TYR A 196 -0.86 29.42 20.46
CA TYR A 196 -0.60 28.09 19.90
C TYR A 196 -1.81 27.36 19.32
N MET A 197 -3.02 27.93 19.43
CA MET A 197 -4.08 27.62 18.48
C MET A 197 -3.63 28.02 17.06
N GLN A 198 -4.03 27.24 16.06
CA GLN A 198 -3.25 27.09 14.81
C GLN A 198 -3.02 28.36 13.97
N GLU A 199 -3.69 29.47 14.26
CA GLU A 199 -3.52 30.73 13.53
C GLU A 199 -2.36 31.58 14.07
N GLY A 200 -2.15 31.62 15.39
CA GLY A 200 -1.12 32.44 16.05
C GLY A 200 0.30 32.00 15.66
N PHE A 201 0.67 30.79 16.05
CA PHE A 201 1.97 30.19 15.73
C PHE A 201 2.25 30.18 14.23
N ARG A 202 1.25 29.81 13.41
CA ARG A 202 1.39 29.80 11.95
C ARG A 202 1.67 31.18 11.39
N THR A 203 1.02 32.23 11.90
CA THR A 203 1.29 33.62 11.47
C THR A 203 2.74 34.02 11.77
N ILE A 204 3.32 33.54 12.87
CA ILE A 204 4.74 33.78 13.22
C ILE A 204 5.68 33.02 12.26
N ILE A 205 5.36 31.78 11.90
CA ILE A 205 6.15 31.00 10.93
C ILE A 205 6.05 31.57 9.51
N GLU A 206 4.87 32.01 9.04
CA GLU A 206 4.74 32.63 7.73
C GLU A 206 5.43 34.01 7.65
N LYS A 207 5.49 34.77 8.76
CA LYS A 207 6.37 35.96 8.87
C LYS A 207 7.85 35.59 8.71
N LEU A 208 8.31 34.52 9.37
CA LEU A 208 9.70 34.06 9.29
C LEU A 208 10.06 33.53 7.89
N LYS A 209 9.17 32.77 7.25
CA LYS A 209 9.29 32.35 5.84
C LYS A 209 9.41 33.55 4.92
N LYS A 210 8.53 34.55 5.07
CA LYS A 210 8.58 35.76 4.27
C LYS A 210 9.88 36.56 4.46
N MET A 211 10.36 36.71 5.70
CA MET A 211 11.64 37.35 5.99
C MET A 211 12.81 36.68 5.25
N VAL A 212 12.82 35.35 5.16
CA VAL A 212 13.85 34.57 4.44
C VAL A 212 13.67 34.62 2.91
N GLN A 213 12.46 34.87 2.41
CA GLN A 213 12.16 34.95 0.97
C GLN A 213 12.36 36.35 0.38
N ASP A 214 12.06 37.41 1.14
CA ASP A 214 12.14 38.80 0.68
C ASP A 214 13.58 39.34 0.69
N ASP A 215 14.47 38.82 1.55
CA ASP A 215 15.86 39.29 1.67
C ASP A 215 16.83 38.44 0.82
N LEU A 216 17.55 39.11 -0.09
CA LEU A 216 18.56 38.49 -0.96
C LEU A 216 19.77 37.92 -0.20
N ALA A 217 20.01 38.34 1.05
CA ALA A 217 21.00 37.72 1.94
C ALA A 217 20.60 36.28 2.35
N TYR A 218 19.29 36.00 2.41
CA TYR A 218 18.75 34.69 2.83
C TYR A 218 18.25 33.81 1.68
N LYS A 219 18.42 34.24 0.41
CA LYS A 219 18.02 33.51 -0.81
C LYS A 219 18.44 32.03 -0.88
N ASP A 220 19.50 31.66 -0.16
CA ASP A 220 20.11 30.33 -0.13
C ASP A 220 19.65 29.49 1.09
N TYR A 221 18.64 29.97 1.84
CA TYR A 221 18.05 29.34 3.01
C TYR A 221 16.58 28.91 2.80
N GLU A 222 16.20 27.82 3.45
CA GLU A 222 14.84 27.26 3.47
C GLU A 222 14.31 27.22 4.91
N VAL A 223 13.04 27.59 5.14
CA VAL A 223 12.38 27.47 6.45
C VAL A 223 11.35 26.33 6.41
N ASN A 224 11.56 25.30 7.24
CA ASN A 224 10.70 24.13 7.35
C ASN A 224 10.11 24.05 8.76
N ASP A 225 8.82 23.69 8.89
CA ASP A 225 8.12 23.60 10.18
C ASP A 225 7.33 22.30 10.35
N TRP A 226 7.28 21.80 11.58
CA TRP A 226 6.54 20.60 11.97
C TRP A 226 5.83 20.79 13.32
N ASP A 227 4.57 20.36 13.41
CA ASP A 227 3.89 20.09 14.67
C ASP A 227 4.14 18.62 15.07
N LEU A 228 4.79 18.41 16.22
CA LEU A 228 5.15 17.09 16.75
C LEU A 228 4.28 16.68 17.94
N GLY A 229 3.20 17.43 18.22
CA GLY A 229 2.21 17.14 19.26
C GLY A 229 2.40 17.99 20.51
N ASP A 230 3.46 17.71 21.27
CA ASP A 230 3.83 18.40 22.53
C ASP A 230 4.78 19.60 22.31
N HIS A 231 5.42 19.68 21.15
CA HIS A 231 6.24 20.80 20.70
C HIS A 231 6.08 21.05 19.20
N PHE A 232 6.40 22.26 18.77
CA PHE A 232 6.70 22.57 17.37
C PHE A 232 8.21 22.51 17.14
N ARG A 233 8.61 22.27 15.88
CA ARG A 233 10.00 22.30 15.43
C ARG A 233 10.11 23.15 14.18
N VAL A 234 11.03 24.12 14.17
CA VAL A 234 11.27 25.03 13.04
C VAL A 234 12.74 24.98 12.67
N VAL A 235 13.04 24.54 11.44
CA VAL A 235 14.41 24.41 10.95
C VAL A 235 14.65 25.40 9.82
N LEU A 236 15.61 26.32 10.03
CA LEU A 236 16.18 27.16 8.99
C LEU A 236 17.44 26.47 8.46
N LYS A 237 17.49 26.22 7.16
CA LYS A 237 18.46 25.33 6.51
C LYS A 237 19.13 26.04 5.34
N HIS A 238 20.46 26.14 5.33
CA HIS A 238 21.20 26.61 4.15
C HIS A 238 21.29 25.51 3.08
N LYS A 239 21.40 25.89 1.80
CA LYS A 239 21.62 24.96 0.66
C LYS A 239 22.78 23.98 0.87
N HIS A 240 23.80 24.36 1.65
CA HIS A 240 24.94 23.50 1.96
C HIS A 240 24.62 22.34 2.93
N HIS A 241 23.45 22.31 3.56
CA HIS A 241 22.93 21.13 4.26
C HIS A 241 22.40 20.09 3.25
N SER A 242 23.33 19.54 2.46
CA SER A 242 23.09 18.60 1.36
C SER A 242 24.30 17.70 1.17
N LYS A 243 24.05 16.43 0.79
CA LYS A 243 25.12 15.48 0.45
C LYS A 243 25.94 15.94 -0.77
N GLU A 244 25.39 16.83 -1.59
CA GLU A 244 26.12 17.52 -2.67
C GLU A 244 27.34 18.28 -2.16
N THR A 245 27.26 18.90 -0.97
CA THR A 245 28.35 19.72 -0.42
C THR A 245 29.60 18.91 -0.16
N ILE A 246 29.46 17.78 0.55
CA ILE A 246 30.59 16.88 0.85
C ILE A 246 31.06 16.13 -0.41
N ALA A 247 30.13 15.71 -1.28
CA ALA A 247 30.48 15.08 -2.55
C ALA A 247 31.28 16.03 -3.48
N THR A 248 30.90 17.30 -3.54
CA THR A 248 31.59 18.35 -4.32
C THR A 248 32.93 18.68 -3.70
N ALA A 249 33.01 18.88 -2.38
CA ALA A 249 34.26 19.15 -1.68
C ALA A 249 35.29 18.03 -1.87
N LEU A 250 34.87 16.76 -1.80
CA LEU A 250 35.73 15.60 -2.06
C LEU A 250 36.16 15.52 -3.53
N SER A 251 35.24 15.73 -4.48
CA SER A 251 35.52 15.59 -5.91
C SER A 251 36.23 16.81 -6.53
N ASN A 252 36.35 17.90 -5.76
CA ASN A 252 37.17 19.07 -6.04
C ASN A 252 38.46 19.13 -5.18
N ARG A 253 38.74 18.14 -4.32
CA ARG A 253 39.93 18.22 -3.44
C ARG A 253 41.21 17.96 -4.24
N ASP A 254 41.96 19.03 -4.46
CA ASP A 254 43.31 18.99 -5.03
C ASP A 254 44.25 18.10 -4.20
N GLY A 255 45.29 17.60 -4.87
CA GLY A 255 46.33 16.77 -4.29
C GLY A 255 47.08 15.96 -5.36
N ASP A 256 48.20 15.37 -4.98
CA ASP A 256 49.31 14.87 -5.83
C ASP A 256 48.90 13.96 -7.01
N LYS A 257 47.73 13.33 -6.93
CA LYS A 257 47.03 12.72 -8.07
C LYS A 257 45.56 13.15 -8.10
N PRO A 258 44.98 13.44 -9.28
CA PRO A 258 43.54 13.59 -9.41
C PRO A 258 42.82 12.27 -9.08
N VAL A 259 41.54 12.36 -8.73
CA VAL A 259 40.67 11.18 -8.60
C VAL A 259 40.32 10.71 -10.02
N ASP A 260 40.63 9.45 -10.34
CA ASP A 260 40.38 8.84 -11.66
C ASP A 260 39.30 7.74 -11.64
N PHE A 261 38.80 7.39 -10.45
CA PHE A 261 37.57 6.61 -10.26
C PHE A 261 36.68 7.22 -9.17
N GLY A 262 35.37 7.25 -9.42
CA GLY A 262 34.37 7.62 -8.41
C GLY A 262 33.14 6.74 -8.51
N LEU A 263 32.55 6.41 -7.36
CA LEU A 263 31.27 5.70 -7.26
C LEU A 263 30.41 6.30 -6.14
N SER A 264 29.19 6.73 -6.48
CA SER A 264 28.14 7.05 -5.49
C SER A 264 27.00 6.02 -5.48
N LEU A 265 26.56 5.66 -4.27
CA LEU A 265 25.41 4.78 -4.01
C LEU A 265 24.46 5.46 -3.01
N GLY A 266 23.16 5.48 -3.32
CA GLY A 266 22.10 6.04 -2.46
C GLY A 266 20.75 5.37 -2.76
N ASP A 267 19.73 5.63 -1.94
CA ASP A 267 18.39 5.01 -2.06
C ASP A 267 17.23 6.02 -2.11
N MET A 268 17.49 7.32 -1.92
CA MET A 268 16.47 8.36 -1.79
C MET A 268 16.77 9.67 -2.54
N VAL A 269 15.75 10.53 -2.67
CA VAL A 269 15.84 11.87 -3.27
C VAL A 269 16.94 12.74 -2.63
N ILE A 270 17.24 12.53 -1.35
CA ILE A 270 18.31 13.24 -0.61
C ILE A 270 19.74 12.88 -1.08
N ASP A 271 19.89 11.81 -1.87
CA ASP A 271 21.16 11.38 -2.45
C ASP A 271 21.44 12.01 -3.82
N GLU A 272 20.45 12.64 -4.45
CA GLU A 272 20.58 13.15 -5.82
C GLU A 272 21.63 14.25 -5.96
N GLY A 273 21.86 15.03 -4.90
CA GLY A 273 22.96 15.98 -4.84
C GLY A 273 24.34 15.30 -4.86
N MET A 274 24.48 14.15 -4.19
CA MET A 274 25.70 13.33 -4.25
C MET A 274 25.87 12.69 -5.64
N HIS A 275 24.79 12.18 -6.24
CA HIS A 275 24.84 11.65 -7.61
C HIS A 275 25.17 12.74 -8.64
N ARG A 276 24.60 13.94 -8.51
CA ARG A 276 24.89 15.11 -9.37
C ARG A 276 26.37 15.50 -9.31
N ALA A 277 26.94 15.64 -8.11
CA ALA A 277 28.37 15.95 -7.93
C ALA A 277 29.29 14.90 -8.59
N MET A 278 28.98 13.60 -8.44
CA MET A 278 29.74 12.54 -9.13
C MET A 278 29.56 12.58 -10.65
N LYS A 279 28.35 12.84 -11.16
CA LYS A 279 28.11 12.96 -12.61
C LYS A 279 28.79 14.17 -13.24
N LEU A 280 28.90 15.29 -12.54
CA LEU A 280 29.67 16.47 -12.98
C LEU A 280 31.16 16.15 -13.22
N LYS A 281 31.70 15.11 -12.56
CA LYS A 281 33.08 14.62 -12.71
C LYS A 281 33.19 13.38 -13.60
N ASN A 282 32.12 13.05 -14.33
CA ASN A 282 31.98 11.85 -15.17
C ASN A 282 32.15 10.50 -14.43
N PHE A 283 32.05 10.50 -13.10
CA PHE A 283 32.11 9.28 -12.27
C PHE A 283 30.80 8.48 -12.33
N ASP A 284 30.81 7.26 -11.79
CA ASP A 284 29.61 6.40 -11.77
C ASP A 284 28.69 6.74 -10.59
N ALA A 285 27.39 6.69 -10.85
CA ALA A 285 26.33 6.90 -9.87
C ALA A 285 25.27 5.83 -10.07
N LEU A 286 24.90 5.14 -8.99
CA LEU A 286 23.89 4.08 -8.96
C LEU A 286 22.88 4.35 -7.85
N LEU A 287 21.60 4.09 -8.14
CA LEU A 287 20.50 4.27 -7.20
C LEU A 287 19.94 2.91 -6.77
N VAL A 288 19.66 2.73 -5.49
CA VAL A 288 19.11 1.49 -4.92
C VAL A 288 17.58 1.57 -4.92
N GLN A 289 16.97 1.14 -6.02
CA GLN A 289 15.51 1.18 -6.24
C GLN A 289 15.10 0.02 -7.14
N SER A 290 14.34 -0.95 -6.60
CA SER A 290 13.93 -2.13 -7.37
C SER A 290 12.91 -1.78 -8.47
N ASP A 291 12.79 -2.62 -9.49
CA ASP A 291 11.71 -2.50 -10.48
C ASP A 291 10.30 -2.59 -9.84
N ALA A 292 10.17 -3.15 -8.64
CA ALA A 292 8.92 -3.21 -7.89
C ALA A 292 8.59 -1.90 -7.15
N GLU A 293 9.59 -1.08 -6.83
CA GLU A 293 9.41 0.29 -6.31
C GLU A 293 9.26 1.30 -7.43
N VAL A 294 10.07 1.21 -8.48
CA VAL A 294 9.91 2.06 -9.67
C VAL A 294 8.54 1.87 -10.32
N LYS A 295 7.99 0.64 -10.37
CA LYS A 295 6.59 0.42 -10.82
C LYS A 295 5.52 0.85 -9.80
N ARG A 296 5.85 1.06 -8.53
CA ARG A 296 4.94 1.70 -7.55
C ARG A 296 4.93 3.23 -7.70
N LEU A 297 6.05 3.81 -8.12
CA LEU A 297 6.21 5.24 -8.38
C LEU A 297 5.78 5.65 -9.81
N TYR A 298 5.80 4.71 -10.76
CA TYR A 298 5.46 4.88 -12.17
C TYR A 298 4.67 3.67 -12.70
N PRO A 299 3.43 3.41 -12.23
CA PRO A 299 2.65 2.23 -12.62
C PRO A 299 2.42 2.12 -14.14
N ASP A 300 2.15 3.24 -14.80
CA ASP A 300 1.92 3.33 -16.26
C ASP A 300 3.22 3.38 -17.09
N GLY A 301 4.38 3.49 -16.43
CA GLY A 301 5.72 3.44 -17.03
C GLY A 301 6.12 4.56 -17.99
N LYS A 302 5.22 5.49 -18.37
CA LYS A 302 5.44 6.41 -19.52
C LYS A 302 5.45 7.92 -19.25
N SER A 303 4.92 8.43 -18.13
CA SER A 303 4.87 9.87 -17.87
C SER A 303 5.35 10.24 -16.47
N PRO A 304 6.23 11.25 -16.32
CA PRO A 304 6.52 11.87 -15.04
C PRO A 304 5.34 12.72 -14.54
N LEU A 305 4.81 12.40 -13.36
CA LEU A 305 3.90 13.28 -12.62
C LEU A 305 4.58 14.63 -12.30
N PRO A 306 3.84 15.73 -12.11
CA PRO A 306 4.38 16.94 -11.49
C PRO A 306 4.98 16.59 -10.11
N GLY A 307 6.29 16.84 -9.94
CA GLY A 307 7.03 16.40 -8.74
C GLY A 307 7.60 14.97 -8.80
N SER A 308 7.57 14.30 -9.96
CA SER A 308 8.22 12.99 -10.15
C SER A 308 9.71 13.02 -9.77
N TRP A 309 10.18 12.01 -9.06
CA TRP A 309 11.60 11.87 -8.73
C TRP A 309 12.45 11.69 -10.00
N ARG A 310 13.25 12.72 -10.31
CA ARG A 310 14.29 12.70 -11.34
C ARG A 310 15.65 12.41 -10.70
N THR A 311 16.43 11.52 -11.28
CA THR A 311 17.70 11.06 -10.74
C THR A 311 18.89 11.33 -11.65
N PHE A 312 20.06 11.57 -11.07
CA PHE A 312 21.34 11.65 -11.77
C PHE A 312 22.05 10.29 -11.83
N ALA A 313 21.52 9.25 -11.17
CA ALA A 313 22.04 7.89 -11.28
C ALA A 313 21.93 7.34 -12.71
N SER A 314 22.94 6.60 -13.13
CA SER A 314 23.03 6.01 -14.48
C SER A 314 22.27 4.69 -14.61
N HIS A 315 22.24 3.90 -13.54
CA HIS A 315 21.63 2.57 -13.45
C HIS A 315 21.12 2.32 -12.02
N ARG A 316 20.25 1.32 -11.86
CA ARG A 316 19.70 0.90 -10.56
C ARG A 316 20.26 -0.43 -10.05
N LEU A 317 20.45 -0.51 -8.73
CA LEU A 317 20.65 -1.74 -7.95
C LEU A 317 19.31 -2.14 -7.33
N SER A 318 19.08 -3.43 -7.05
CA SER A 318 17.77 -3.89 -6.58
C SER A 318 17.50 -3.60 -5.10
N ASP A 319 18.53 -3.71 -4.27
CA ASP A 319 18.48 -3.58 -2.82
C ASP A 319 19.91 -3.45 -2.24
N HIS A 320 20.01 -3.28 -0.92
CA HIS A 320 21.27 -3.30 -0.16
C HIS A 320 22.09 -4.60 -0.35
N ARG A 321 21.47 -5.74 -0.69
CA ARG A 321 22.20 -7.01 -0.89
C ARG A 321 22.94 -7.02 -2.22
N ASP A 322 22.39 -6.36 -3.24
CA ASP A 322 23.04 -6.13 -4.53
C ASP A 322 24.15 -5.05 -4.43
N VAL A 323 23.99 -4.04 -3.55
CA VAL A 323 25.10 -3.16 -3.12
C VAL A 323 26.23 -3.97 -2.46
N ILE A 324 25.91 -4.81 -1.47
CA ILE A 324 26.89 -5.67 -0.81
C ILE A 324 27.60 -6.56 -1.83
N GLN A 325 26.88 -7.15 -2.79
CA GLN A 325 27.49 -7.95 -3.85
C GLN A 325 28.45 -7.14 -4.72
N LEU A 326 28.06 -5.94 -5.17
CA LEU A 326 28.92 -5.04 -5.95
C LEU A 326 30.22 -4.71 -5.19
N LEU A 327 30.11 -4.40 -3.90
CA LEU A 327 31.27 -4.08 -3.04
C LEU A 327 32.13 -5.32 -2.75
N GLU A 328 31.53 -6.50 -2.55
CA GLU A 328 32.25 -7.77 -2.45
C GLU A 328 32.99 -8.12 -3.76
N GLU A 329 32.42 -7.80 -4.91
CA GLU A 329 33.05 -7.99 -6.23
C GLU A 329 34.23 -7.02 -6.42
N LEU A 330 34.04 -5.71 -6.18
CA LEU A 330 35.12 -4.73 -6.23
C LEU A 330 36.25 -5.07 -5.25
N ALA A 331 35.91 -5.53 -4.04
CA ALA A 331 36.88 -6.01 -3.05
C ALA A 331 37.69 -7.24 -3.52
N LYS A 332 37.29 -7.94 -4.59
CA LYS A 332 38.00 -9.11 -5.16
C LYS A 332 38.86 -8.76 -6.38
N THR A 333 38.68 -7.61 -7.03
CA THR A 333 39.40 -7.15 -8.25
C THR A 333 40.87 -6.73 -8.03
N ARG A 334 41.64 -7.49 -7.24
CA ARG A 334 42.99 -7.11 -6.85
C ARG A 334 43.98 -7.23 -8.01
N ARG A 335 44.49 -6.10 -8.52
CA ARG A 335 45.80 -6.04 -9.20
C ARG A 335 46.86 -6.61 -8.25
N SER A 336 47.39 -7.79 -8.57
CA SER A 336 48.54 -8.38 -7.88
C SER A 336 49.84 -7.87 -8.50
N THR A 337 50.47 -6.86 -7.87
CA THR A 337 51.84 -6.44 -8.15
C THR A 337 52.72 -6.64 -6.90
N PRO A 338 54.05 -6.78 -7.06
CA PRO A 338 54.85 -7.58 -6.11
C PRO A 338 55.27 -6.83 -4.85
N ARG A 339 55.61 -7.61 -3.80
CA ARG A 339 56.72 -7.20 -2.93
C ARG A 339 58.00 -7.29 -3.75
N VAL A 340 58.73 -6.19 -3.87
CA VAL A 340 60.16 -6.22 -4.16
C VAL A 340 60.86 -6.49 -2.83
N ASP A 341 61.83 -7.41 -2.83
CA ASP A 341 62.83 -7.54 -1.77
C ASP A 341 64.16 -7.96 -2.45
N PRO A 342 65.34 -7.44 -2.06
CA PRO A 342 66.34 -7.06 -3.06
C PRO A 342 67.53 -8.02 -3.18
N LEU A 343 67.28 -9.29 -3.53
CA LEU A 343 68.34 -10.28 -3.80
C LEU A 343 68.18 -10.93 -5.18
N GLY A 344 68.77 -10.31 -6.21
CA GLY A 344 68.69 -10.78 -7.59
C GLY A 344 69.60 -11.98 -7.86
N ILE A 345 69.00 -13.14 -8.15
CA ILE A 345 69.68 -14.32 -8.71
C ILE A 345 69.00 -14.73 -10.02
N LYS A 346 69.80 -15.22 -10.97
CA LYS A 346 69.45 -15.34 -12.40
C LYS A 346 68.50 -16.52 -12.72
N ALA A 347 67.96 -16.44 -13.94
CA ALA A 347 67.04 -17.37 -14.59
C ALA A 347 67.33 -18.87 -14.42
N LEU A 348 66.25 -19.67 -14.40
CA LEU A 348 66.26 -21.12 -14.58
C LEU A 348 65.45 -21.53 -15.82
N THR A 349 65.77 -22.70 -16.38
CA THR A 349 65.61 -23.00 -17.82
C THR A 349 64.55 -24.07 -18.13
N LYS A 350 64.53 -24.57 -19.38
CA LYS A 350 63.51 -25.49 -19.96
C LYS A 350 63.19 -26.76 -19.14
N SER A 351 64.02 -27.18 -18.19
CA SER A 351 63.85 -28.43 -17.42
C SER A 351 62.60 -28.44 -16.52
N GLY A 352 62.02 -27.29 -16.20
CA GLY A 352 60.77 -27.20 -15.42
C GLY A 352 59.57 -27.88 -16.08
N ILE A 353 59.51 -27.91 -17.42
CA ILE A 353 58.35 -28.42 -18.18
C ILE A 353 58.33 -29.95 -18.22
N GLU A 354 59.48 -30.62 -18.19
CA GLU A 354 59.53 -32.09 -18.23
C GLU A 354 59.10 -32.73 -16.90
N ARG A 355 59.45 -32.14 -15.76
CA ARG A 355 59.05 -32.67 -14.44
C ARG A 355 57.52 -32.78 -14.28
N ILE A 356 56.76 -31.87 -14.90
CA ILE A 356 55.29 -31.89 -14.90
C ILE A 356 54.76 -33.07 -15.73
N LYS A 357 55.38 -33.37 -16.89
CA LYS A 357 55.00 -34.52 -17.73
C LYS A 357 55.26 -35.86 -17.03
N VAL A 358 56.38 -35.98 -16.30
CA VAL A 358 56.72 -37.20 -15.53
C VAL A 358 55.72 -37.46 -14.39
N LEU A 359 55.22 -36.41 -13.73
CA LEU A 359 54.20 -36.55 -12.68
C LEU A 359 52.84 -36.99 -13.25
N LEU A 360 52.38 -36.37 -14.34
CA LEU A 360 51.12 -36.73 -14.99
C LEU A 360 51.11 -38.15 -15.57
N GLY A 361 52.27 -38.69 -15.96
CA GLY A 361 52.40 -40.08 -16.43
C GLY A 361 52.17 -41.15 -15.35
N LYS A 362 52.39 -40.85 -14.07
CA LYS A 362 52.29 -41.85 -12.98
C LYS A 362 50.89 -42.05 -12.40
N TRP A 363 49.96 -41.12 -12.64
CA TRP A 363 48.62 -41.16 -12.04
C TRP A 363 47.58 -42.01 -12.80
N LYS A 364 47.97 -42.67 -13.91
CA LYS A 364 47.03 -43.35 -14.83
C LYS A 364 47.16 -44.87 -14.92
N LYS A 365 47.70 -45.53 -13.88
CA LYS A 365 48.02 -46.98 -13.94
C LYS A 365 47.65 -47.83 -12.71
N SER A 366 46.84 -47.32 -11.78
CA SER A 366 46.40 -48.10 -10.60
C SER A 366 45.02 -47.70 -10.10
N LEU A 367 43.97 -48.40 -10.55
CA LEU A 367 42.83 -48.89 -9.74
C LEU A 367 41.74 -49.54 -10.61
N THR A 368 41.95 -50.83 -10.94
CA THR A 368 40.88 -51.72 -11.41
C THR A 368 41.16 -53.14 -10.90
N LEU A 369 40.43 -53.61 -9.87
CA LEU A 369 39.93 -54.99 -9.65
C LEU A 369 39.40 -55.21 -8.21
N LEU A 370 38.26 -55.93 -8.12
CA LEU A 370 37.79 -56.89 -7.08
C LEU A 370 37.45 -56.47 -5.62
N PHE A 371 36.14 -56.47 -5.32
CA PHE A 371 35.36 -57.13 -4.22
C PHE A 371 36.11 -57.68 -2.97
N ILE A 372 35.78 -57.29 -1.72
CA ILE A 372 34.68 -57.81 -0.82
C ILE A 372 34.89 -59.31 -0.41
N PRO A 373 34.76 -59.78 0.88
CA PRO A 373 34.12 -59.17 2.08
C PRO A 373 34.86 -59.27 3.47
N SER A 374 34.26 -58.64 4.48
CA SER A 374 34.05 -59.11 5.88
C SER A 374 34.96 -58.69 7.08
N GLN A 375 34.26 -58.21 8.13
CA GLN A 375 34.43 -58.27 9.59
C GLN A 375 35.68 -57.76 10.39
N SER A 376 35.32 -56.97 11.41
CA SER A 376 35.87 -56.87 12.77
C SER A 376 36.95 -55.83 13.14
N ALA A 377 36.48 -54.89 13.99
CA ALA A 377 37.07 -54.49 15.29
C ALA A 377 38.24 -53.47 15.42
N ILE A 378 37.88 -52.32 16.01
CA ILE A 378 38.54 -51.64 17.16
C ILE A 378 39.70 -50.63 16.91
N ARG A 379 39.32 -49.32 17.04
CA ARG A 379 39.99 -48.19 17.76
C ARG A 379 41.42 -47.72 17.35
N SER A 380 41.87 -46.47 17.55
CA SER A 380 41.35 -45.06 17.65
C SER A 380 42.57 -44.12 17.93
N VAL A 381 42.57 -42.78 18.08
CA VAL A 381 41.57 -41.71 18.33
C VAL A 381 42.05 -40.37 17.68
N THR A 382 41.19 -39.67 16.93
CA THR A 382 40.99 -38.19 16.81
C THR A 382 40.56 -37.77 15.38
N GLY A 383 39.72 -36.75 15.16
CA GLY A 383 39.12 -35.87 16.17
C GLY A 383 38.07 -34.83 15.76
N THR A 384 37.42 -34.90 14.58
CA THR A 384 36.26 -34.04 14.25
C THR A 384 35.29 -34.75 13.30
N THR A 385 34.31 -35.47 13.87
CA THR A 385 33.38 -36.31 13.12
C THR A 385 32.08 -35.58 12.78
N ILE A 386 31.65 -35.62 11.52
CA ILE A 386 30.30 -35.22 11.11
C ILE A 386 29.31 -36.23 11.70
N THR A 387 28.41 -35.78 12.58
CA THR A 387 27.40 -36.66 13.21
C THR A 387 26.37 -37.16 12.19
N PRO A 388 26.18 -38.48 12.02
CA PRO A 388 25.07 -39.02 11.25
C PRO A 388 23.71 -38.66 11.85
N PHE A 389 22.66 -38.71 11.03
CA PHE A 389 21.29 -38.57 11.53
C PHE A 389 20.87 -39.77 12.40
N THR A 390 20.00 -39.50 13.38
CA THR A 390 19.40 -40.43 14.37
C THR A 390 20.30 -40.88 15.54
N THR A 391 19.95 -40.42 16.75
CA THR A 391 20.15 -41.02 18.11
C THR A 391 19.86 -40.02 19.24
N GLY A 392 19.65 -38.73 18.95
CA GLY A 392 18.99 -37.83 19.90
C GLY A 392 17.57 -38.32 20.23
N LYS A 393 17.19 -38.33 21.51
CA LYS A 393 15.80 -38.61 21.95
C LYS A 393 14.83 -37.73 21.15
N ILE A 394 13.70 -38.30 20.71
CA ILE A 394 12.60 -37.49 20.16
C ILE A 394 11.98 -36.70 21.30
N VAL A 395 12.43 -35.46 21.46
CA VAL A 395 11.85 -34.50 22.39
C VAL A 395 10.53 -34.02 21.80
N ASN A 396 9.41 -34.58 22.26
CA ASN A 396 8.06 -34.15 21.88
C ASN A 396 7.65 -32.80 22.51
N GLN A 397 8.52 -32.17 23.31
CA GLN A 397 8.35 -30.78 23.72
C GLN A 397 8.71 -29.88 22.53
N GLY A 398 7.72 -29.18 22.00
CA GLY A 398 7.93 -28.22 20.91
C GLY A 398 8.88 -27.10 21.30
N LYS A 399 9.71 -26.65 20.35
CA LYS A 399 10.65 -25.55 20.52
C LYS A 399 10.03 -24.22 20.12
N PRO A 400 10.40 -23.09 20.76
CA PRO A 400 10.05 -21.75 20.26
C PRO A 400 10.34 -21.62 18.76
N LEU A 401 9.38 -21.10 18.01
CA LEU A 401 9.45 -20.91 16.56
C LEU A 401 10.76 -20.23 16.05
N ASN A 402 11.36 -19.35 16.85
CA ASN A 402 12.63 -18.68 16.55
C ASN A 402 13.89 -19.56 16.74
N GLU A 403 13.80 -20.72 17.40
CA GLU A 403 14.86 -21.72 17.46
C GLU A 403 14.85 -22.70 16.26
N VAL A 404 13.79 -22.67 15.44
CA VAL A 404 13.63 -23.63 14.33
C VAL A 404 14.40 -23.16 13.10
N LEU A 405 15.37 -23.97 12.67
CA LEU A 405 16.28 -23.66 11.58
C LEU A 405 15.64 -23.87 10.20
N MET A 406 16.17 -23.17 9.18
CA MET A 406 15.73 -23.31 7.79
C MET A 406 16.23 -24.63 7.17
N VAL A 407 15.40 -25.24 6.30
CA VAL A 407 15.78 -26.44 5.51
C VAL A 407 16.90 -26.10 4.53
N THR A 408 18.05 -26.78 4.64
CA THR A 408 19.18 -26.59 3.70
C THR A 408 18.95 -27.30 2.35
N PRO A 409 19.72 -26.97 1.29
CA PRO A 409 19.65 -27.69 0.01
C PRO A 409 19.94 -29.20 0.13
N GLU A 410 20.83 -29.59 1.03
CA GLU A 410 21.21 -30.98 1.32
C GLU A 410 20.05 -31.71 2.01
N MET A 411 19.39 -31.04 2.95
CA MET A 411 18.18 -31.57 3.58
C MET A 411 17.04 -31.74 2.58
N ARG A 412 16.85 -30.78 1.67
CA ARG A 412 15.86 -30.90 0.58
C ARG A 412 16.14 -32.12 -0.29
N LYS A 413 17.39 -32.33 -0.71
CA LYS A 413 17.82 -33.54 -1.44
C LYS A 413 17.57 -34.82 -0.63
N GLY A 414 17.87 -34.82 0.67
CA GLY A 414 17.64 -35.97 1.54
C GLY A 414 16.15 -36.32 1.72
N ILE A 415 15.26 -35.32 1.75
CA ILE A 415 13.81 -35.53 1.76
C ILE A 415 13.34 -36.07 0.39
N GLN A 416 13.88 -35.55 -0.71
CA GLN A 416 13.57 -36.03 -2.07
C GLN A 416 14.03 -37.47 -2.31
N ALA A 417 15.20 -37.87 -1.80
CA ALA A 417 15.68 -39.25 -1.85
C ALA A 417 14.73 -40.18 -1.06
N LYS A 418 14.47 -39.88 0.22
CA LYS A 418 13.51 -40.63 1.06
C LYS A 418 12.11 -40.73 0.47
N TYR A 419 11.69 -39.77 -0.36
CA TYR A 419 10.42 -39.83 -1.09
C TYR A 419 10.52 -40.77 -2.30
N ALA A 420 11.57 -40.66 -3.11
CA ALA A 420 11.80 -41.53 -4.25
C ALA A 420 11.89 -43.02 -3.84
N ASP A 421 12.63 -43.29 -2.75
CA ASP A 421 12.91 -44.61 -2.17
C ASP A 421 11.73 -45.19 -1.35
N SER A 422 10.54 -44.57 -1.37
CA SER A 422 9.38 -45.01 -0.55
C SER A 422 8.32 -45.77 -1.34
N ASP A 423 7.79 -46.85 -0.75
CA ASP A 423 6.68 -47.63 -1.31
C ASP A 423 5.31 -47.02 -0.97
N LYS A 424 5.17 -46.37 0.20
CA LYS A 424 3.98 -45.60 0.59
C LYS A 424 4.34 -44.25 1.22
N ALA A 425 3.68 -43.20 0.74
CA ALA A 425 3.89 -41.82 1.15
C ALA A 425 2.58 -41.15 1.61
N VAL A 426 2.59 -40.50 2.78
CA VAL A 426 1.45 -39.70 3.28
C VAL A 426 1.82 -38.22 3.32
N ILE A 427 1.06 -37.37 2.62
CA ILE A 427 1.36 -35.94 2.49
C ILE A 427 0.18 -35.10 3.00
N LEU A 428 0.40 -34.40 4.11
CA LEU A 428 -0.58 -33.52 4.75
C LEU A 428 -0.22 -32.06 4.47
N LEU A 429 -1.12 -31.32 3.85
CA LEU A 429 -0.90 -29.94 3.41
C LEU A 429 -1.94 -29.01 4.03
N GLY A 430 -1.50 -28.03 4.82
CA GLY A 430 -2.33 -26.88 5.18
C GLY A 430 -2.72 -26.10 3.93
N HIS A 431 -3.88 -25.43 3.95
CA HIS A 431 -4.38 -24.69 2.79
C HIS A 431 -3.93 -23.21 2.77
N ASP A 432 -4.46 -22.40 3.69
CA ASP A 432 -4.18 -20.97 3.76
C ASP A 432 -2.78 -20.73 4.36
N GLY A 433 -1.92 -20.00 3.65
CA GLY A 433 -0.55 -19.67 4.06
C GLY A 433 0.52 -20.70 3.67
N THR A 434 0.13 -21.93 3.31
CA THR A 434 1.05 -23.01 2.94
C THR A 434 1.12 -23.22 1.42
N ILE A 435 -0.02 -23.52 0.76
CA ILE A 435 -0.08 -23.74 -0.71
C ILE A 435 -0.68 -22.54 -1.48
N LYS A 436 -1.10 -21.50 -0.75
CA LYS A 436 -1.47 -20.18 -1.26
C LYS A 436 -1.29 -19.11 -0.17
N PRO A 437 -1.31 -17.81 -0.49
CA PRO A 437 -1.26 -16.75 0.52
C PRO A 437 -2.31 -16.88 1.63
N LEU A 438 -1.90 -16.60 2.87
CA LEU A 438 -2.75 -16.59 4.08
C LEU A 438 -3.92 -15.58 3.98
N ARG A 439 -3.74 -14.52 3.18
CA ARG A 439 -4.78 -13.57 2.78
C ARG A 439 -4.75 -13.42 1.26
N GLY A 440 -5.91 -13.54 0.62
CA GLY A 440 -6.05 -13.54 -0.85
C GLY A 440 -6.09 -14.94 -1.48
N THR A 441 -5.71 -15.00 -2.75
CA THR A 441 -5.55 -16.21 -3.58
C THR A 441 -4.13 -16.26 -4.15
N ASN A 442 -3.77 -17.36 -4.81
CA ASN A 442 -2.63 -17.34 -5.74
C ASN A 442 -2.93 -16.42 -6.93
N ASP A 443 -1.87 -15.99 -7.64
CA ASP A 443 -2.02 -15.48 -9.00
C ASP A 443 -2.19 -16.65 -10.00
N LEU A 444 -2.44 -16.33 -11.28
CA LEU A 444 -2.71 -17.34 -12.30
C LEU A 444 -1.49 -18.26 -12.60
N GLU A 445 -0.27 -17.78 -12.38
CA GLU A 445 0.96 -18.53 -12.64
C GLU A 445 1.28 -19.47 -11.46
N ASP A 446 1.23 -18.97 -10.23
CA ASP A 446 1.42 -19.81 -9.05
C ASP A 446 0.24 -20.79 -8.82
N GLN A 447 -1.00 -20.44 -9.22
CA GLN A 447 -2.10 -21.41 -9.21
C GLN A 447 -1.89 -22.54 -10.24
N LYS A 448 -1.36 -22.24 -11.43
CA LYS A 448 -0.99 -23.28 -12.40
C LYS A 448 0.13 -24.19 -11.87
N ARG A 449 1.12 -23.62 -11.18
CA ARG A 449 2.25 -24.38 -10.61
C ARG A 449 1.81 -25.30 -9.48
N ILE A 450 0.94 -24.85 -8.56
CA ILE A 450 0.44 -25.71 -7.49
C ILE A 450 -0.50 -26.80 -8.01
N ASN A 451 -1.37 -26.50 -8.99
CA ASN A 451 -2.18 -27.50 -9.67
C ASN A 451 -1.29 -28.57 -10.32
N ALA A 452 -0.34 -28.19 -11.18
CA ALA A 452 0.56 -29.13 -11.86
C ALA A 452 1.49 -29.91 -10.91
N ALA A 453 1.71 -29.43 -9.68
CA ALA A 453 2.41 -30.16 -8.64
C ALA A 453 1.48 -31.17 -7.92
N LEU A 454 0.27 -30.75 -7.56
CA LEU A 454 -0.74 -31.62 -6.93
C LEU A 454 -1.22 -32.73 -7.87
N GLU A 455 -1.46 -32.43 -9.15
CA GLU A 455 -1.79 -33.39 -10.20
C GLU A 455 -0.72 -34.48 -10.33
N LYS A 456 0.57 -34.08 -10.40
CA LYS A 456 1.68 -35.03 -10.50
C LYS A 456 1.88 -35.87 -9.26
N LEU A 457 1.62 -35.33 -8.07
CA LEU A 457 1.70 -36.08 -6.83
C LEU A 457 0.49 -37.03 -6.67
N ALA A 458 -0.73 -36.59 -6.99
CA ALA A 458 -1.94 -37.41 -6.87
C ALA A 458 -2.05 -38.50 -7.95
N ALA A 459 -1.31 -38.35 -9.06
CA ALA A 459 -1.16 -39.38 -10.09
C ALA A 459 -0.16 -40.51 -9.71
N ASP A 460 0.67 -40.34 -8.67
CA ASP A 460 1.54 -41.42 -8.16
C ASP A 460 0.74 -42.27 -7.15
N PRO A 461 0.43 -43.54 -7.44
CA PRO A 461 -0.45 -44.38 -6.60
C PRO A 461 0.16 -44.73 -5.23
N ARG A 462 1.41 -44.37 -4.97
CA ARG A 462 2.06 -44.49 -3.65
C ARG A 462 1.65 -43.36 -2.69
N ASN A 463 1.07 -42.27 -3.20
CA ASN A 463 0.77 -41.06 -2.44
C ASN A 463 -0.66 -41.01 -1.92
N GLU A 464 -0.82 -40.91 -0.60
CA GLU A 464 -2.07 -40.47 0.01
C GLU A 464 -1.96 -38.99 0.41
N ILE A 465 -2.63 -38.11 -0.31
CA ILE A 465 -2.51 -36.65 -0.17
C ILE A 465 -3.79 -36.05 0.42
N TRP A 466 -3.62 -35.19 1.43
CA TRP A 466 -4.70 -34.51 2.14
C TRP A 466 -4.49 -33.00 2.20
N LEU A 467 -5.44 -32.24 1.65
CA LEU A 467 -5.55 -30.80 1.93
C LEU A 467 -6.40 -30.59 3.19
N VAL A 468 -5.80 -29.99 4.22
CA VAL A 468 -6.42 -29.71 5.52
C VAL A 468 -6.64 -28.20 5.67
N SER A 469 -7.82 -27.79 6.13
CA SER A 469 -8.20 -26.37 6.17
C SER A 469 -9.13 -26.01 7.32
N ALA A 470 -9.00 -24.78 7.82
CA ALA A 470 -9.96 -24.15 8.74
C ALA A 470 -11.30 -23.77 8.05
N ARG A 471 -11.33 -23.80 6.72
CA ARG A 471 -12.53 -23.57 5.90
C ARG A 471 -13.36 -24.84 5.78
N ASP A 472 -14.59 -24.74 5.28
CA ASP A 472 -15.41 -25.90 4.93
C ASP A 472 -14.83 -26.67 3.72
N VAL A 473 -15.21 -27.94 3.59
CA VAL A 473 -14.77 -28.82 2.49
C VAL A 473 -15.18 -28.30 1.10
N LYS A 474 -16.37 -27.70 0.95
CA LYS A 474 -16.87 -27.24 -0.36
C LYS A 474 -15.96 -26.16 -0.94
N SER A 475 -15.33 -25.35 -0.08
CA SER A 475 -14.31 -24.37 -0.49
C SER A 475 -13.06 -24.99 -1.09
N LEU A 476 -12.64 -26.18 -0.62
CA LEU A 476 -11.52 -26.94 -1.19
C LEU A 476 -11.94 -27.65 -2.49
N GLU A 477 -13.09 -28.32 -2.47
CA GLU A 477 -13.66 -29.02 -3.64
C GLU A 477 -13.86 -28.08 -4.83
N LYS A 478 -14.28 -26.83 -4.60
CA LYS A 478 -14.43 -25.80 -5.65
C LYS A 478 -13.09 -25.43 -6.31
N THR A 479 -11.98 -25.49 -5.59
CA THR A 479 -10.66 -25.04 -6.07
C THR A 479 -9.81 -26.17 -6.61
N TYR A 480 -9.85 -27.34 -5.99
CA TYR A 480 -8.97 -28.49 -6.30
C TYR A 480 -9.72 -29.79 -6.56
N GLY A 481 -11.05 -29.84 -6.40
CA GLY A 481 -11.85 -31.05 -6.61
C GLY A 481 -12.06 -31.45 -8.08
N HIS A 482 -11.20 -30.95 -8.98
CA HIS A 482 -10.98 -31.40 -10.35
C HIS A 482 -9.68 -32.23 -10.49
N ILE A 483 -8.86 -32.29 -9.43
CA ILE A 483 -7.67 -33.14 -9.35
C ILE A 483 -8.11 -34.45 -8.72
N ASP A 484 -8.01 -35.53 -9.49
CA ASP A 484 -8.34 -36.88 -9.02
C ASP A 484 -7.36 -37.33 -7.91
N ASN A 485 -7.78 -38.31 -7.11
CA ASN A 485 -7.06 -38.89 -5.97
C ASN A 485 -6.68 -37.93 -4.81
N LEU A 486 -7.02 -36.64 -4.89
CA LEU A 486 -6.75 -35.67 -3.83
C LEU A 486 -7.86 -35.68 -2.76
N ASN A 487 -7.47 -35.85 -1.48
CA ASN A 487 -8.41 -35.88 -0.36
C ASN A 487 -8.54 -34.51 0.32
N PHE A 488 -9.72 -34.20 0.86
CA PHE A 488 -10.07 -32.93 1.46
C PHE A 488 -10.62 -33.07 2.88
N ALA A 489 -10.08 -32.26 3.79
CA ALA A 489 -10.49 -32.13 5.19
C ALA A 489 -10.75 -30.66 5.54
N GLY A 490 -12.02 -30.35 5.81
CA GLY A 490 -12.47 -29.03 6.23
C GLY A 490 -12.68 -28.97 7.74
N TYR A 491 -12.82 -27.74 8.25
CA TYR A 491 -12.89 -27.42 9.68
C TYR A 491 -11.89 -28.25 10.50
N LEU A 492 -10.61 -28.14 10.14
CA LEU A 492 -9.46 -28.78 10.79
C LEU A 492 -9.42 -30.31 10.73
N GLY A 493 -10.35 -30.95 10.02
CA GLY A 493 -10.54 -32.40 10.03
C GLY A 493 -11.87 -32.83 10.63
N GLY A 494 -12.58 -31.93 11.32
CA GLY A 494 -13.94 -32.15 11.81
C GLY A 494 -15.03 -32.21 10.72
N GLN A 495 -14.66 -32.20 9.44
CA GLN A 495 -15.51 -32.45 8.28
C GLN A 495 -14.71 -33.08 7.14
N LEU A 496 -15.11 -34.27 6.68
CA LEU A 496 -14.44 -34.99 5.58
C LEU A 496 -15.27 -34.96 4.29
N SER A 497 -14.62 -34.82 3.13
CA SER A 497 -15.30 -34.88 1.83
C SER A 497 -15.88 -36.27 1.54
N LYS A 498 -16.95 -36.28 0.74
CA LYS A 498 -17.50 -37.50 0.12
C LYS A 498 -16.68 -37.99 -1.10
N LYS A 499 -15.77 -37.17 -1.63
CA LYS A 499 -14.85 -37.51 -2.72
C LYS A 499 -13.57 -38.20 -2.25
N ASN A 500 -13.30 -38.23 -0.94
CA ASN A 500 -12.11 -38.88 -0.39
C ASN A 500 -12.12 -40.37 -0.72
N ILE A 501 -10.99 -40.91 -1.17
CA ILE A 501 -10.86 -42.33 -1.54
C ILE A 501 -11.05 -43.22 -0.30
N HIS A 502 -10.50 -42.77 0.83
CA HIS A 502 -10.48 -43.53 2.08
C HIS A 502 -11.51 -43.00 3.08
N ASP A 503 -12.27 -43.93 3.68
CA ASP A 503 -13.15 -43.60 4.79
C ASP A 503 -12.36 -43.58 6.10
N ILE A 504 -12.54 -42.53 6.91
CA ILE A 504 -11.82 -42.36 8.17
C ILE A 504 -12.83 -42.29 9.29
N GLN A 505 -12.73 -43.25 10.21
CA GLN A 505 -13.45 -43.19 11.47
C GLN A 505 -12.74 -42.18 12.37
N LEU A 506 -13.48 -41.16 12.80
CA LEU A 506 -13.04 -40.17 13.79
C LEU A 506 -13.78 -40.44 15.10
N PRO A 507 -13.22 -40.12 16.28
CA PRO A 507 -13.82 -40.50 17.56
C PRO A 507 -15.21 -39.89 17.73
N GLU A 508 -16.23 -40.72 17.99
CA GLU A 508 -17.61 -40.24 18.11
C GLU A 508 -17.78 -39.22 19.23
N VAL A 509 -18.59 -38.20 18.96
CA VAL A 509 -19.00 -37.19 19.95
C VAL A 509 -20.51 -37.34 20.15
N GLY A 510 -20.87 -37.76 21.36
CA GLY A 510 -22.19 -38.28 21.72
C GLY A 510 -23.28 -37.24 22.00
N LYS A 511 -24.36 -37.70 22.65
CA LYS A 511 -25.59 -36.92 22.93
C LYS A 511 -25.32 -35.56 23.59
N GLU A 512 -24.34 -35.52 24.49
CA GLU A 512 -23.92 -34.34 25.26
C GLU A 512 -23.75 -33.09 24.38
N PHE A 513 -23.22 -33.22 23.15
CA PHE A 513 -23.05 -32.09 22.24
C PHE A 513 -24.37 -31.47 21.77
N LYS A 514 -25.44 -32.27 21.68
CA LYS A 514 -26.77 -31.81 21.27
C LYS A 514 -27.46 -31.02 22.38
N GLU A 515 -27.36 -31.52 23.61
CA GLU A 515 -27.86 -30.86 24.83
C GLU A 515 -27.10 -29.55 25.06
N LEU A 516 -25.75 -29.62 25.12
CA LEU A 516 -24.86 -28.46 25.21
C LEU A 516 -25.13 -27.40 24.13
N LYS A 517 -25.46 -27.80 22.91
CA LYS A 517 -25.82 -26.87 21.83
C LYS A 517 -27.15 -26.16 22.06
N GLU A 518 -28.13 -26.84 22.66
CA GLU A 518 -29.45 -26.26 22.95
C GLU A 518 -29.34 -25.27 24.13
N ASP A 519 -28.60 -25.62 25.19
CA ASP A 519 -28.31 -24.72 26.33
C ASP A 519 -27.40 -23.53 25.95
N ALA A 520 -26.30 -23.77 25.24
CA ALA A 520 -25.39 -22.73 24.77
C ALA A 520 -26.08 -21.72 23.82
N SER A 521 -27.08 -22.17 23.04
CA SER A 521 -27.86 -21.28 22.18
C SER A 521 -28.75 -20.31 22.98
N LYS A 522 -29.16 -20.69 24.19
CA LYS A 522 -30.02 -19.88 25.06
C LYS A 522 -29.20 -18.89 25.90
N ILE A 523 -28.15 -19.37 26.56
CA ILE A 523 -27.32 -18.53 27.46
C ILE A 523 -26.52 -17.50 26.64
N PHE A 524 -26.09 -17.82 25.41
CA PHE A 524 -25.37 -16.86 24.56
C PHE A 524 -26.21 -15.63 24.13
N SER A 525 -27.54 -15.72 24.13
CA SER A 525 -28.40 -14.54 23.92
C SER A 525 -28.46 -13.60 25.13
N GLU A 526 -28.01 -14.05 26.30
CA GLU A 526 -28.12 -13.35 27.58
C GLU A 526 -26.73 -12.86 28.05
N SER A 527 -25.72 -13.73 28.07
CA SER A 527 -24.34 -13.35 28.44
C SER A 527 -23.26 -14.27 27.86
N LEU A 528 -22.15 -13.67 27.42
CA LEU A 528 -20.95 -14.40 27.00
C LEU A 528 -20.16 -14.98 28.19
N ASP A 529 -20.06 -14.22 29.28
CA ASP A 529 -19.27 -14.62 30.45
C ASP A 529 -19.96 -15.76 31.23
N GLU A 530 -21.28 -15.84 31.15
CA GLU A 530 -22.06 -16.95 31.73
C GLU A 530 -21.98 -18.21 30.87
N LEU A 531 -21.94 -18.06 29.53
CA LEU A 531 -21.69 -19.18 28.63
C LEU A 531 -20.32 -19.81 28.88
N ILE A 532 -19.27 -18.99 29.05
CA ILE A 532 -17.92 -19.45 29.37
C ILE A 532 -17.92 -20.19 30.71
N LYS A 533 -18.46 -19.58 31.76
CA LYS A 533 -18.60 -20.21 33.10
C LYS A 533 -19.38 -21.54 33.05
N MET A 534 -20.45 -21.64 32.26
CA MET A 534 -21.24 -22.87 32.13
C MET A 534 -20.40 -24.01 31.54
N VAL A 535 -19.63 -23.75 30.48
CA VAL A 535 -18.79 -24.76 29.84
C VAL A 535 -17.60 -25.15 30.73
N GLU A 536 -16.98 -24.19 31.42
CA GLU A 536 -15.84 -24.44 32.31
C GLU A 536 -16.24 -25.14 33.62
N SER A 537 -17.44 -24.91 34.15
CA SER A 537 -17.88 -25.46 35.44
C SER A 537 -18.62 -26.80 35.36
N ASN A 538 -19.18 -27.17 34.20
CA ASN A 538 -19.92 -28.42 34.05
C ASN A 538 -19.00 -29.60 33.67
N PRO A 539 -18.87 -30.66 34.49
CA PRO A 539 -18.02 -31.81 34.20
C PRO A 539 -18.37 -32.58 32.91
N ALA A 540 -19.62 -32.47 32.43
CA ALA A 540 -20.04 -33.04 31.14
C ALA A 540 -19.47 -32.27 29.93
N TYR A 541 -19.07 -31.00 30.13
CA TYR A 541 -18.61 -30.12 29.04
C TYR A 541 -17.08 -29.88 29.05
N LYS A 542 -16.34 -30.51 29.98
CA LYS A 542 -14.88 -30.45 30.15
C LYS A 542 -14.03 -30.65 28.87
N ASP A 543 -14.60 -31.36 27.89
CA ASP A 543 -13.94 -31.70 26.62
C ASP A 543 -14.30 -30.72 25.48
N TYR A 544 -15.01 -29.63 25.79
CA TYR A 544 -15.33 -28.54 24.88
C TYR A 544 -14.65 -27.22 25.32
N VAL A 545 -14.38 -26.35 24.36
CA VAL A 545 -13.73 -25.05 24.55
C VAL A 545 -14.58 -23.98 23.87
N VAL A 546 -14.77 -22.85 24.55
CA VAL A 546 -15.44 -21.65 24.01
C VAL A 546 -14.38 -20.71 23.45
N ASP A 547 -14.12 -20.76 22.14
CA ASP A 547 -13.41 -19.66 21.46
C ASP A 547 -14.40 -18.51 21.23
N HIS A 548 -13.98 -17.26 21.46
CA HIS A 548 -14.74 -16.08 21.07
C HIS A 548 -13.84 -15.01 20.46
N TRP A 549 -14.38 -14.22 19.53
CA TRP A 549 -13.67 -13.08 18.96
C TRP A 549 -14.61 -11.98 18.44
N GLU A 550 -14.15 -10.74 18.54
CA GLU A 550 -14.74 -9.57 17.87
C GLU A 550 -13.86 -9.21 16.66
N TRP A 551 -14.45 -9.11 15.47
CA TRP A 551 -13.73 -8.68 14.26
C TRP A 551 -13.88 -7.17 14.03
N SER A 552 -12.78 -6.44 14.11
CA SER A 552 -12.71 -4.99 13.89
C SER A 552 -12.11 -4.61 12.52
N LEU A 553 -12.43 -5.38 11.46
CA LEU A 553 -11.83 -5.25 10.12
C LEU A 553 -12.82 -5.36 8.93
N SER A 554 -13.98 -4.70 9.01
CA SER A 554 -14.63 -4.13 7.81
C SER A 554 -15.60 -3.00 8.21
N TRP A 555 -15.93 -2.11 7.26
CA TRP A 555 -16.95 -1.06 7.45
C TRP A 555 -18.39 -1.61 7.41
N GLU A 556 -18.57 -2.89 7.06
CA GLU A 556 -19.88 -3.54 6.85
C GLU A 556 -20.33 -4.40 8.03
N MET A 557 -19.46 -4.69 9.01
CA MET A 557 -19.78 -5.57 10.14
C MET A 557 -19.71 -4.84 11.48
N ARG A 558 -20.85 -4.27 11.90
CA ARG A 558 -21.08 -3.69 13.23
C ARG A 558 -20.93 -4.76 14.32
N GLY A 559 -19.76 -4.84 14.96
CA GLY A 559 -19.56 -5.49 16.26
C GLY A 559 -20.04 -6.95 16.35
N GLU A 560 -19.89 -7.77 15.29
CA GLU A 560 -20.29 -9.17 15.35
C GLU A 560 -19.47 -9.95 16.37
N ARG A 561 -20.05 -10.24 17.53
CA ARG A 561 -19.54 -11.24 18.47
C ARG A 561 -19.78 -12.62 17.88
N ARG A 562 -18.68 -13.31 17.56
CA ARG A 562 -18.70 -14.70 17.10
C ARG A 562 -18.17 -15.60 18.21
N VAL A 563 -18.94 -16.63 18.52
CA VAL A 563 -18.58 -17.66 19.48
C VAL A 563 -18.53 -19.00 18.77
N VAL A 564 -17.49 -19.76 19.06
CA VAL A 564 -17.23 -21.08 18.51
C VAL A 564 -16.96 -22.03 19.66
N LEU A 565 -17.99 -22.81 19.99
CA LEU A 565 -17.86 -23.95 20.88
C LEU A 565 -17.28 -25.13 20.06
N LYS A 566 -16.09 -25.59 20.40
CA LYS A 566 -15.41 -26.70 19.72
C LYS A 566 -15.13 -27.84 20.70
N HIS A 567 -15.25 -29.08 20.25
CA HIS A 567 -14.76 -30.24 21.01
C HIS A 567 -13.23 -30.33 20.94
N LYS A 568 -12.56 -30.98 21.90
CA LYS A 568 -11.11 -31.20 21.89
C LYS A 568 -10.60 -31.90 20.62
N TYR A 569 -11.41 -32.79 20.04
CA TYR A 569 -11.13 -33.48 18.76
C TYR A 569 -11.35 -32.60 17.51
N HIS A 570 -11.61 -31.30 17.67
CA HIS A 570 -11.74 -30.35 16.57
C HIS A 570 -10.39 -29.76 16.16
N ASP A 571 -9.42 -30.61 15.90
CA ASP A 571 -8.05 -30.22 15.56
C ASP A 571 -7.45 -31.06 14.43
N THR A 572 -6.34 -30.54 13.88
CA THR A 572 -5.60 -31.19 12.80
C THR A 572 -4.83 -32.41 13.28
N GLU A 573 -4.66 -32.59 14.60
CA GLU A 573 -3.96 -33.74 15.20
C GLU A 573 -4.81 -35.01 15.17
N THR A 574 -6.10 -34.90 15.54
CA THR A 574 -7.02 -36.04 15.60
C THR A 574 -7.16 -36.73 14.24
N LEU A 575 -7.35 -35.95 13.17
CA LEU A 575 -7.38 -36.49 11.81
C LEU A 575 -6.03 -37.09 11.40
N SER A 576 -4.92 -36.40 11.70
CA SER A 576 -3.58 -36.84 11.29
C SER A 576 -3.14 -38.11 12.01
N ALA A 577 -3.52 -38.30 13.27
CA ALA A 577 -3.33 -39.54 14.00
C ALA A 577 -4.18 -40.66 13.39
N ALA A 578 -5.49 -40.46 13.24
CA ALA A 578 -6.39 -41.44 12.64
C ALA A 578 -5.91 -41.91 11.24
N LEU A 579 -5.41 -40.99 10.41
CA LEU A 579 -4.75 -41.30 9.13
C LEU A 579 -3.52 -42.18 9.27
N LEU A 580 -2.60 -41.82 10.17
CA LEU A 580 -1.31 -42.48 10.34
C LEU A 580 -1.37 -43.77 11.19
N ASP A 581 -2.55 -44.15 11.68
CA ASP A 581 -2.82 -45.38 12.42
C ASP A 581 -3.79 -46.34 11.69
N ARG A 582 -4.59 -45.85 10.73
CA ARG A 582 -5.67 -46.58 10.02
C ARG A 582 -5.32 -47.99 9.53
N ASP A 583 -4.17 -48.14 8.89
CA ASP A 583 -3.84 -49.32 8.07
C ASP A 583 -2.92 -50.34 8.79
N GLY A 584 -2.56 -50.12 10.05
CA GLY A 584 -1.62 -50.94 10.83
C GLY A 584 -0.15 -50.90 10.36
N LYS A 585 0.09 -50.69 9.05
CA LYS A 585 1.40 -50.37 8.48
C LYS A 585 1.61 -48.86 8.44
N LYS A 586 2.56 -48.40 9.25
CA LYS A 586 3.14 -47.04 9.16
C LYS A 586 3.66 -46.79 7.74
N PRO A 587 3.44 -45.60 7.14
CA PRO A 587 4.03 -45.26 5.85
C PRO A 587 5.55 -45.01 5.95
N ASP A 588 6.27 -45.37 4.90
CA ASP A 588 7.74 -45.27 4.82
C ASP A 588 8.18 -43.80 4.64
N PHE A 589 7.39 -43.03 3.88
CA PHE A 589 7.50 -41.58 3.80
C PHE A 589 6.28 -40.88 4.40
N GLY A 590 6.52 -39.78 5.10
CA GLY A 590 5.47 -38.89 5.57
C GLY A 590 5.96 -37.46 5.57
N LEU A 591 5.10 -36.52 5.17
CA LEU A 591 5.38 -35.09 5.18
C LEU A 591 4.15 -34.30 5.63
N SER A 592 4.32 -33.42 6.62
CA SER A 592 3.35 -32.37 6.94
C SER A 592 3.92 -30.99 6.64
N LEU A 593 3.16 -30.16 5.93
CA LEU A 593 3.44 -28.74 5.65
C LEU A 593 2.33 -27.86 6.25
N GLY A 594 2.70 -26.97 7.18
CA GLY A 594 1.81 -26.01 7.84
C GLY A 594 2.37 -24.59 7.78
N SER A 595 1.58 -23.57 8.10
CA SER A 595 2.05 -22.16 8.17
C SER A 595 1.54 -21.40 9.41
N THR A 596 0.66 -22.03 10.19
CA THR A 596 0.00 -21.46 11.38
C THR A 596 0.05 -22.42 12.56
N ASP A 597 -0.20 -21.92 13.76
CA ASP A 597 -0.34 -22.70 15.00
C ASP A 597 -1.49 -23.73 14.94
N ILE A 598 -2.48 -23.47 14.08
CA ILE A 598 -3.59 -24.36 13.75
C ILE A 598 -3.13 -25.61 12.97
N ASP A 599 -2.07 -25.49 12.16
CA ASP A 599 -1.50 -26.62 11.39
C ASP A 599 -0.65 -27.56 12.27
N GLU A 600 -0.27 -27.12 13.48
CA GLU A 600 0.69 -27.80 14.37
C GLU A 600 0.26 -29.23 14.73
N GLY A 601 -1.04 -29.54 14.75
CA GLY A 601 -1.53 -30.90 14.99
C GLY A 601 -1.05 -31.92 13.96
N MET A 602 -0.90 -31.53 12.68
CA MET A 602 -0.31 -32.38 11.65
C MET A 602 1.16 -32.70 11.96
N HIS A 603 1.89 -31.72 12.50
CA HIS A 603 3.29 -31.89 12.90
C HIS A 603 3.41 -32.79 14.14
N ARG A 604 2.51 -32.65 15.12
CA ARG A 604 2.46 -33.49 16.34
C ARG A 604 2.08 -34.95 16.07
N ALA A 605 1.22 -35.23 15.08
CA ALA A 605 0.97 -36.61 14.65
C ALA A 605 2.17 -37.25 13.89
N MET A 606 2.85 -36.48 13.04
CA MET A 606 3.97 -36.97 12.21
C MET A 606 5.26 -37.25 13.02
N ARG A 607 5.59 -36.40 14.00
CA ARG A 607 6.92 -36.40 14.64
C ARG A 607 7.21 -37.59 15.56
N PRO A 608 6.27 -38.09 16.40
CA PRO A 608 6.45 -39.33 17.17
C PRO A 608 6.69 -40.56 16.29
N LYS A 609 6.10 -40.59 15.09
CA LYS A 609 6.28 -41.64 14.08
C LYS A 609 7.60 -41.49 13.29
N ASN A 610 8.45 -40.52 13.63
CA ASN A 610 9.70 -40.16 12.94
C ASN A 610 9.49 -39.81 11.44
N LEU A 611 8.36 -39.16 11.13
CA LEU A 611 8.03 -38.65 9.79
C LEU A 611 8.39 -37.15 9.68
N ASN A 612 8.42 -36.62 8.46
CA ASN A 612 8.87 -35.24 8.22
C ASN A 612 7.76 -34.24 8.61
N ALA A 613 8.14 -33.19 9.33
CA ALA A 613 7.28 -32.04 9.63
C ALA A 613 8.08 -30.77 9.40
N LEU A 614 7.55 -29.88 8.55
CA LEU A 614 8.20 -28.64 8.12
C LEU A 614 7.18 -27.49 8.15
N LEU A 615 7.60 -26.33 8.64
CA LEU A 615 6.73 -25.15 8.78
C LEU A 615 7.08 -24.08 7.73
N VAL A 616 6.10 -23.61 6.98
CA VAL A 616 6.21 -22.53 5.99
C VAL A 616 6.21 -21.17 6.72
N LYS A 617 7.39 -20.74 7.16
CA LYS A 617 7.64 -19.44 7.80
C LYS A 617 9.01 -18.89 7.43
N SER A 618 9.03 -17.75 6.75
CA SER A 618 10.24 -16.96 6.52
C SER A 618 10.77 -16.33 7.82
N ASP A 619 12.07 -16.01 7.88
CA ASP A 619 12.69 -15.38 9.06
C ASP A 619 12.04 -14.03 9.38
N ASP A 620 11.78 -13.21 8.35
CA ASP A 620 10.88 -12.04 8.34
C ASP A 620 9.58 -12.21 9.17
N GLU A 621 8.89 -13.34 9.00
CA GLU A 621 7.60 -13.59 9.66
C GLU A 621 7.78 -14.07 11.09
N VAL A 622 8.85 -14.82 11.36
CA VAL A 622 9.20 -15.24 12.72
C VAL A 622 9.62 -14.01 13.54
N GLU A 623 10.47 -13.14 13.00
CA GLU A 623 10.84 -11.90 13.67
C GLU A 623 9.62 -11.02 13.95
N ARG A 624 8.72 -10.82 12.97
CA ARG A 624 7.46 -10.06 13.19
C ARG A 624 6.53 -10.65 14.25
N LEU A 625 6.60 -11.95 14.52
CA LEU A 625 5.83 -12.61 15.58
C LEU A 625 6.44 -12.39 16.97
N TYR A 626 7.76 -12.20 17.09
CA TYR A 626 8.46 -12.01 18.37
C TYR A 626 8.73 -10.52 18.68
N SER A 627 8.84 -9.66 17.67
CA SER A 627 9.18 -8.23 17.80
C SER A 627 7.98 -7.28 17.95
N ASN A 628 6.78 -7.79 18.26
CA ASN A 628 5.56 -6.98 18.38
C ASN A 628 5.16 -6.72 19.86
N PRO A 629 5.30 -5.48 20.39
CA PRO A 629 4.96 -5.18 21.79
C PRO A 629 3.46 -4.93 22.05
N GLN A 630 2.61 -4.93 21.02
CA GLN A 630 1.18 -4.58 21.15
C GLN A 630 0.22 -5.76 21.17
N SER A 631 0.68 -6.99 20.92
CA SER A 631 -0.15 -8.17 21.11
C SER A 631 -0.28 -8.51 22.60
N ALA A 632 -1.37 -9.18 22.98
CA ALA A 632 -1.55 -9.78 24.30
C ALA A 632 -0.41 -10.80 24.59
N PRO A 633 -0.24 -11.32 25.83
CA PRO A 633 0.71 -12.40 26.10
C PRO A 633 0.26 -13.71 25.43
N HIS A 634 0.45 -13.80 24.11
CA HIS A 634 0.30 -15.05 23.38
C HIS A 634 1.32 -16.04 23.89
N LYS A 635 0.87 -17.28 24.07
CA LYS A 635 1.76 -18.43 24.27
C LYS A 635 2.91 -18.34 23.26
N VAL A 636 4.15 -18.50 23.72
CA VAL A 636 5.28 -18.72 22.82
C VAL A 636 4.88 -19.87 21.90
N TRP A 637 4.81 -19.62 20.58
CA TRP A 637 4.41 -20.67 19.64
C TRP A 637 5.56 -21.67 19.55
N ASN A 638 5.41 -22.70 20.38
CA ASN A 638 6.29 -23.85 20.41
C ASN A 638 5.79 -24.84 19.35
N THR A 639 6.65 -25.15 18.39
CA THR A 639 6.37 -26.08 17.30
C THR A 639 7.22 -27.33 17.44
N VAL A 640 6.67 -28.49 17.07
CA VAL A 640 7.44 -29.73 16.93
C VAL A 640 7.98 -29.90 15.52
N ALA A 641 7.61 -29.03 14.57
CA ALA A 641 8.17 -29.01 13.23
C ALA A 641 9.70 -28.97 13.29
N SER A 642 10.35 -29.81 12.48
CA SER A 642 11.80 -29.99 12.59
C SER A 642 12.58 -28.78 12.09
N HIS A 643 12.10 -28.18 11.00
CA HIS A 643 12.75 -27.11 10.25
C HIS A 643 11.71 -26.22 9.55
N ARG A 644 12.11 -25.02 9.16
CA ARG A 644 11.28 -24.07 8.40
C ARG A 644 11.60 -24.04 6.91
N LEU A 645 10.58 -23.79 6.10
CA LEU A 645 10.67 -23.51 4.67
C LEU A 645 10.30 -22.05 4.41
N CYS A 646 11.07 -21.39 3.54
CA CYS A 646 10.65 -20.14 2.91
C CYS A 646 10.16 -20.46 1.50
N PHE A 647 9.06 -19.82 1.09
CA PHE A 647 8.48 -19.97 -0.24
C PHE A 647 9.34 -19.23 -1.29
N GLN A 648 10.31 -19.93 -1.89
CA GLN A 648 11.08 -19.42 -3.02
C GLN A 648 10.32 -19.61 -4.33
N ALA A 649 9.34 -18.74 -4.59
CA ALA A 649 8.77 -18.59 -5.92
C ALA A 649 9.84 -18.10 -6.92
N PRO A 650 9.90 -18.62 -8.17
CA PRO A 650 10.71 -18.04 -9.24
C PRO A 650 10.37 -16.56 -9.46
N ARG A 651 11.38 -15.70 -9.35
CA ARG A 651 11.32 -14.22 -9.30
C ARG A 651 10.15 -13.56 -10.07
N ARG A 652 9.05 -13.26 -9.38
CA ARG A 652 8.13 -12.16 -9.68
C ARG A 652 7.68 -11.50 -8.38
N ILE A 653 8.18 -10.30 -8.09
CA ILE A 653 7.66 -9.45 -7.00
C ILE A 653 6.92 -8.27 -7.62
N GLY A 654 5.72 -8.56 -8.13
CA GLY A 654 4.66 -7.56 -8.28
C GLY A 654 3.57 -7.91 -7.29
N ARG A 655 3.36 -7.09 -6.25
CA ARG A 655 2.20 -7.26 -5.37
C ARG A 655 0.97 -6.77 -6.12
N TYR A 656 0.03 -7.68 -6.39
CA TYR A 656 -1.24 -7.41 -7.06
C TYR A 656 -2.44 -7.63 -6.09
N PRO A 657 -3.70 -7.32 -6.48
CA PRO A 657 -4.74 -6.90 -5.54
C PRO A 657 -5.67 -8.09 -5.17
N THR A 658 -6.87 -7.93 -4.61
CA THR A 658 -8.11 -7.45 -5.26
C THR A 658 -9.21 -7.21 -4.23
N LYS A 659 -10.21 -6.39 -4.59
CA LYS A 659 -11.61 -6.54 -4.14
C LYS A 659 -12.51 -6.59 -5.37
N CYS A 660 -13.03 -7.77 -5.70
CA CYS A 660 -14.18 -7.95 -6.61
C CYS A 660 -15.37 -8.52 -5.82
N SER A 661 -16.57 -8.42 -6.38
CA SER A 661 -17.82 -8.29 -5.58
C SER A 661 -18.76 -9.54 -5.69
N PRO A 662 -20.12 -9.50 -5.55
CA PRO A 662 -20.94 -10.66 -5.11
C PRO A 662 -21.69 -11.34 -6.28
N PRO A 663 -22.81 -12.08 -6.09
CA PRO A 663 -24.14 -11.42 -6.18
C PRO A 663 -25.39 -12.10 -5.49
N ARG A 664 -26.46 -11.30 -5.24
CA ARG A 664 -27.94 -11.59 -5.29
C ARG A 664 -28.53 -12.80 -4.47
N VAL A 665 -29.83 -13.06 -4.29
CA VAL A 665 -31.14 -12.52 -4.80
C VAL A 665 -32.20 -12.46 -3.65
N ASP A 666 -33.27 -11.70 -3.84
CA ASP A 666 -34.45 -11.35 -3.00
C ASP A 666 -35.60 -12.43 -3.07
N PRO A 667 -36.95 -12.23 -2.84
CA PRO A 667 -37.76 -11.09 -2.34
C PRO A 667 -39.02 -11.40 -1.41
N ILE A 668 -39.72 -10.34 -0.94
CA ILE A 668 -41.20 -10.16 -0.65
C ILE A 668 -41.98 -11.09 0.36
N GLY A 669 -42.69 -10.51 1.36
CA GLY A 669 -44.18 -10.56 1.40
C GLY A 669 -45.02 -10.55 2.71
N MET A 670 -45.61 -9.38 3.05
CA MET A 670 -46.88 -9.08 3.77
C MET A 670 -47.37 -9.82 5.06
N LYS A 671 -47.71 -8.97 6.06
CA LYS A 671 -48.88 -8.95 6.99
C LYS A 671 -49.12 -10.05 8.08
N ALA A 672 -49.32 -9.52 9.29
CA ALA A 672 -50.15 -10.01 10.41
C ALA A 672 -49.68 -11.26 11.22
N PRO A 673 -49.92 -11.31 12.54
CA PRO A 673 -49.38 -12.35 13.41
C PRO A 673 -50.25 -13.61 13.45
N LYS A 674 -49.60 -14.79 13.34
CA LYS A 674 -50.13 -16.07 13.85
C LYS A 674 -49.02 -17.08 14.15
N LYS A 675 -49.33 -17.99 15.08
CA LYS A 675 -48.49 -19.05 15.67
C LYS A 675 -47.55 -19.73 14.65
N ASN A 676 -46.23 -19.53 14.73
CA ASN A 676 -45.29 -20.50 14.09
C ASN A 676 -43.81 -20.54 14.56
N GLY A 677 -43.53 -20.22 15.84
CA GLY A 677 -42.16 -20.27 16.37
C GLY A 677 -41.49 -21.66 16.31
N ILE A 678 -42.27 -22.73 16.49
CA ILE A 678 -41.78 -24.12 16.49
C ILE A 678 -41.40 -24.59 15.07
N GLU A 679 -42.13 -24.18 14.03
CA GLU A 679 -41.76 -24.53 12.65
C GLU A 679 -40.53 -23.79 12.17
N ARG A 680 -40.33 -22.51 12.55
CA ARG A 680 -39.08 -21.79 12.21
C ARG A 680 -37.84 -22.47 12.80
N ILE A 681 -37.93 -23.04 14.01
CA ILE A 681 -36.84 -23.84 14.59
C ILE A 681 -36.61 -25.14 13.78
N LYS A 682 -37.68 -25.86 13.40
CA LYS A 682 -37.57 -27.06 12.55
C LYS A 682 -36.97 -26.75 11.17
N ILE A 683 -37.35 -25.62 10.55
CA ILE A 683 -36.82 -25.17 9.24
C ILE A 683 -35.37 -24.71 9.37
N PHE A 684 -34.99 -24.01 10.44
CA PHE A 684 -33.60 -23.63 10.69
C PHE A 684 -32.71 -24.87 10.89
N LEU A 685 -33.15 -25.84 11.69
CA LEU A 685 -32.48 -27.14 11.84
C LEU A 685 -32.45 -27.95 10.53
N GLY A 686 -33.49 -27.84 9.70
CA GLY A 686 -33.58 -28.44 8.36
C GLY A 686 -32.55 -27.86 7.38
N LYS A 687 -32.49 -26.53 7.24
CA LYS A 687 -31.48 -25.86 6.41
C LYS A 687 -30.06 -26.03 6.95
N LEU A 688 -29.89 -26.19 8.28
CA LEU A 688 -28.62 -26.62 8.86
C LEU A 688 -28.24 -28.02 8.35
N LYS A 689 -29.19 -28.96 8.33
CA LYS A 689 -29.05 -30.33 7.80
C LYS A 689 -28.57 -30.33 6.33
N GLU A 690 -29.12 -29.47 5.49
CA GLU A 690 -28.77 -29.31 4.06
C GLU A 690 -27.40 -28.66 3.84
N SER A 691 -27.01 -27.69 4.69
CA SER A 691 -25.71 -27.01 4.56
C SER A 691 -24.52 -27.96 4.72
N LEU A 692 -24.70 -29.01 5.53
CA LEU A 692 -23.67 -29.97 5.96
C LEU A 692 -23.51 -31.10 4.92
N GLY A 693 -22.38 -31.10 4.21
CA GLY A 693 -22.12 -32.04 3.10
C GLY A 693 -21.34 -33.32 3.45
N GLY A 694 -20.41 -33.25 4.40
CA GLY A 694 -19.40 -34.30 4.64
C GLY A 694 -19.80 -35.47 5.55
N LYS A 695 -18.88 -36.43 5.72
CA LYS A 695 -18.92 -37.44 6.81
C LYS A 695 -18.32 -36.84 8.09
N ASN A 696 -18.84 -37.27 9.24
CA ASN A 696 -18.53 -36.83 10.62
C ASN A 696 -18.80 -35.31 10.86
N ARG A 697 -19.56 -34.98 11.92
CA ARG A 697 -20.25 -33.66 12.01
C ARG A 697 -20.37 -33.02 13.41
N ASN A 698 -19.94 -33.70 14.48
CA ASN A 698 -20.35 -33.35 15.86
C ASN A 698 -19.31 -32.54 16.66
N TYR A 699 -18.29 -31.98 16.01
CA TYR A 699 -17.12 -31.39 16.69
C TYR A 699 -17.19 -29.87 16.93
N ILE A 700 -18.15 -29.16 16.33
CA ILE A 700 -18.15 -27.68 16.35
C ILE A 700 -19.55 -27.06 16.21
N PHE A 701 -19.84 -26.11 17.11
CA PHE A 701 -21.01 -25.23 17.07
C PHE A 701 -20.53 -23.78 16.92
N LYS A 702 -21.20 -23.01 16.06
CA LYS A 702 -20.85 -21.62 15.77
C LYS A 702 -22.09 -20.75 15.95
N ALA A 703 -22.04 -19.82 16.89
CA ALA A 703 -23.09 -18.85 17.15
C ALA A 703 -22.64 -17.43 16.72
N ARG A 704 -23.62 -16.62 16.31
CA ARG A 704 -23.40 -15.23 15.90
C ARG A 704 -24.58 -14.40 16.40
N VAL A 705 -24.33 -13.57 17.41
CA VAL A 705 -25.26 -12.51 17.81
C VAL A 705 -24.87 -11.25 17.04
N LYS A 706 -25.85 -10.67 16.32
CA LYS A 706 -25.77 -9.26 15.94
C LYS A 706 -26.24 -8.44 17.15
N PRO A 707 -25.64 -7.28 17.46
CA PRO A 707 -26.17 -6.40 18.50
C PRO A 707 -27.64 -6.08 18.23
N ASN A 708 -28.43 -5.96 19.30
CA ASN A 708 -29.88 -5.81 19.24
C ASN A 708 -30.23 -4.56 18.40
N PRO A 709 -31.10 -4.63 17.36
CA PRO A 709 -31.33 -3.50 16.46
C PRO A 709 -31.75 -2.21 17.17
N THR A 710 -32.47 -2.34 18.30
CA THR A 710 -32.94 -1.25 19.16
C THR A 710 -31.85 -0.51 19.94
N GLU A 711 -30.66 -1.07 20.11
CA GLU A 711 -29.51 -0.40 20.75
C GLU A 711 -28.42 0.03 19.74
N THR A 712 -28.77 0.04 18.45
CA THR A 712 -27.98 0.81 17.48
C THR A 712 -28.27 2.30 17.69
N LEU A 713 -27.35 3.01 18.35
CA LEU A 713 -27.30 4.49 18.32
C LEU A 713 -27.48 4.98 16.87
N LEU A 714 -28.47 5.84 16.63
CA LEU A 714 -28.97 6.15 15.30
C LEU A 714 -27.86 6.54 14.32
N TYR A 715 -27.89 5.91 13.14
CA TYR A 715 -27.12 6.38 11.99
C TYR A 715 -27.85 7.57 11.36
N ILE A 716 -27.73 8.74 12.01
CA ILE A 716 -28.04 10.02 11.39
C ILE A 716 -26.90 10.35 10.43
N HIS A 717 -27.07 9.93 9.17
CA HIS A 717 -26.23 10.39 8.07
C HIS A 717 -26.47 11.89 7.83
N PRO A 718 -25.49 12.67 7.34
CA PRO A 718 -25.75 14.07 6.96
C PRO A 718 -26.83 14.25 5.88
N SER A 719 -27.18 13.22 5.11
CA SER A 719 -28.38 13.23 4.22
C SER A 719 -29.72 13.12 4.96
N GLN A 720 -29.73 13.07 6.30
CA GLN A 720 -30.91 13.41 7.12
C GLN A 720 -31.03 14.92 7.40
N SER A 721 -30.41 15.78 6.58
CA SER A 721 -30.94 17.12 6.38
C SER A 721 -32.42 17.01 5.96
N VAL A 722 -33.32 17.66 6.70
CA VAL A 722 -34.72 17.83 6.27
C VAL A 722 -34.69 18.38 4.84
N PRO A 723 -35.42 17.81 3.87
CA PRO A 723 -35.48 18.39 2.53
C PRO A 723 -36.01 19.82 2.62
N MET A 724 -35.71 20.69 1.65
CA MET A 724 -36.32 22.03 1.60
C MET A 724 -37.78 21.95 1.16
N THR A 725 -38.64 21.33 1.98
CA THR A 725 -40.08 21.16 1.75
C THR A 725 -40.87 22.46 1.86
N GLU A 726 -40.27 23.51 2.43
CA GLU A 726 -40.84 24.86 2.53
C GLU A 726 -40.05 25.84 1.66
N MET A 727 -40.14 25.68 0.34
CA MET A 727 -39.97 26.82 -0.57
C MET A 727 -41.21 27.70 -0.52
N ALA A 728 -41.36 28.44 0.59
CA ALA A 728 -42.14 29.66 0.56
C ALA A 728 -41.51 30.65 -0.43
N ASP A 729 -42.35 31.41 -1.14
CA ASP A 729 -41.99 32.54 -1.99
C ASP A 729 -41.06 32.29 -3.21
N ALA A 730 -40.96 31.04 -3.68
CA ALA A 730 -40.42 30.71 -5.03
C ALA A 730 -41.53 30.79 -6.12
N GLY A 731 -42.25 31.91 -6.19
CA GLY A 731 -43.42 32.07 -7.04
C GLY A 731 -43.10 32.13 -8.54
N LYS A 732 -43.29 31.01 -9.26
CA LYS A 732 -43.52 30.82 -10.72
C LYS A 732 -43.16 29.41 -11.23
N PHE A 733 -42.60 28.53 -10.40
CA PHE A 733 -42.35 27.14 -10.79
C PHE A 733 -43.68 26.34 -10.82
N SER A 734 -44.00 25.74 -11.96
CA SER A 734 -45.19 24.89 -12.09
C SER A 734 -44.93 23.53 -11.43
N PRO A 735 -45.76 23.08 -10.46
CA PRO A 735 -45.50 21.86 -9.70
C PRO A 735 -45.90 20.60 -10.48
N GLN A 736 -45.15 20.29 -11.54
CA GLN A 736 -45.03 18.89 -11.96
C GLN A 736 -44.24 18.18 -10.85
N SER A 737 -44.85 17.16 -10.24
CA SER A 737 -44.35 16.55 -9.01
C SER A 737 -43.09 15.72 -9.28
N LEU A 738 -41.93 16.37 -9.21
CA LEU A 738 -40.60 15.75 -9.23
C LEU A 738 -40.34 15.01 -7.91
N TRP A 739 -41.01 13.88 -7.73
CA TRP A 739 -40.56 12.83 -6.81
C TRP A 739 -39.38 12.10 -7.46
N GLY A 740 -38.39 11.73 -6.65
CA GLY A 740 -37.35 10.80 -7.09
C GLY A 740 -37.96 9.45 -7.46
N LYS A 741 -37.31 8.72 -8.37
CA LYS A 741 -37.71 7.37 -8.76
C LYS A 741 -36.84 6.33 -8.07
N PRO A 742 -37.35 5.16 -7.70
CA PRO A 742 -36.52 4.08 -7.19
C PRO A 742 -35.32 3.81 -8.10
N LEU A 743 -34.11 3.69 -7.52
CA LEU A 743 -32.84 3.45 -8.21
C LEU A 743 -32.87 2.30 -9.22
N ASN A 744 -33.71 1.28 -9.00
CA ASN A 744 -33.92 0.14 -9.90
C ASN A 744 -34.82 0.42 -11.12
N GLU A 745 -35.58 1.52 -11.13
CA GLU A 745 -36.39 1.97 -12.28
C GLU A 745 -35.59 2.84 -13.26
N VAL A 746 -34.40 3.31 -12.87
CA VAL A 746 -33.54 4.11 -13.75
C VAL A 746 -32.85 3.22 -14.79
N ASN A 747 -33.20 3.46 -16.06
CA ASN A 747 -32.67 2.72 -17.20
C ASN A 747 -31.21 3.12 -17.52
N MET A 748 -30.47 2.15 -18.06
CA MET A 748 -29.17 2.42 -18.68
C MET A 748 -29.33 3.41 -19.85
N ILE A 749 -28.43 4.39 -19.97
CA ILE A 749 -28.46 5.37 -21.06
C ILE A 749 -28.11 4.71 -22.41
N THR A 750 -28.99 4.83 -23.39
CA THR A 750 -28.81 4.26 -24.74
C THR A 750 -28.05 5.22 -25.68
N PRO A 751 -27.47 4.75 -26.80
CA PRO A 751 -26.77 5.61 -27.75
C PRO A 751 -27.63 6.75 -28.31
N GLU A 752 -28.92 6.51 -28.53
CA GLU A 752 -29.88 7.49 -29.03
C GLU A 752 -30.11 8.62 -28.00
N ILE A 753 -30.14 8.26 -26.72
CA ILE A 753 -30.27 9.23 -25.61
C ILE A 753 -28.96 10.01 -25.44
N ARG A 754 -27.79 9.36 -25.54
CA ARG A 754 -26.49 10.06 -25.55
C ARG A 754 -26.43 11.09 -26.70
N GLN A 755 -26.82 10.68 -27.90
CA GLN A 755 -26.89 11.56 -29.07
C GLN A 755 -27.91 12.68 -28.88
N GLY A 756 -29.07 12.42 -28.28
CA GLY A 756 -30.07 13.44 -27.95
C GLY A 756 -29.55 14.49 -26.96
N ILE A 757 -28.81 14.08 -25.93
CA ILE A 757 -28.15 15.02 -25.00
C ILE A 757 -27.03 15.79 -25.72
N GLN A 758 -26.25 15.12 -26.59
CA GLN A 758 -25.20 15.76 -27.39
C GLN A 758 -25.75 16.83 -28.34
N VAL A 759 -26.89 16.59 -29.01
CA VAL A 759 -27.55 17.58 -29.86
C VAL A 759 -28.02 18.79 -29.03
N LYS A 760 -28.71 18.55 -27.90
CA LYS A 760 -29.12 19.64 -26.99
C LYS A 760 -27.95 20.48 -26.50
N TYR A 761 -26.85 19.84 -26.08
CA TYR A 761 -25.61 20.53 -25.69
C TYR A 761 -25.03 21.35 -26.84
N MET A 762 -24.96 20.76 -28.04
CA MET A 762 -24.40 21.41 -29.21
C MET A 762 -25.20 22.65 -29.64
N ASP A 763 -26.52 22.67 -29.44
CA ASP A 763 -27.34 23.83 -29.80
C ASP A 763 -27.46 24.89 -28.68
N SER A 764 -27.08 24.54 -27.44
CA SER A 764 -27.11 25.43 -26.26
C SER A 764 -26.19 26.66 -26.37
N LYS A 765 -26.63 27.81 -25.85
CA LYS A 765 -25.87 29.06 -25.74
C LYS A 765 -25.05 29.12 -24.44
N LYS A 766 -25.54 28.51 -23.35
CA LYS A 766 -24.90 28.49 -22.03
C LYS A 766 -25.17 27.16 -21.32
N ALA A 767 -24.09 26.41 -21.09
CA ALA A 767 -24.14 25.07 -20.52
C ALA A 767 -23.48 25.01 -19.13
N VAL A 768 -24.17 24.40 -18.15
CA VAL A 768 -23.62 24.14 -16.80
C VAL A 768 -23.35 22.65 -16.60
N PHE A 769 -22.15 22.32 -16.12
CA PHE A 769 -21.74 20.95 -15.82
C PHE A 769 -21.43 20.81 -14.33
N LEU A 770 -22.13 19.89 -13.66
CA LEU A 770 -21.96 19.54 -12.25
C LEU A 770 -21.46 18.09 -12.17
N LEU A 771 -20.17 17.90 -11.96
CA LEU A 771 -19.56 16.57 -11.96
C LEU A 771 -19.14 16.22 -10.53
N ASP A 772 -19.69 15.16 -9.96
CA ASP A 772 -19.01 14.51 -8.84
C ASP A 772 -17.67 13.90 -9.29
N ASN A 773 -16.76 13.72 -8.33
CA ASN A 773 -15.43 13.17 -8.53
C ASN A 773 -15.36 11.64 -8.36
N ASP A 774 -15.49 11.17 -7.11
CA ASP A 774 -15.01 9.87 -6.64
C ASP A 774 -16.09 8.79 -6.76
N GLY A 775 -16.08 8.05 -7.87
CA GLY A 775 -17.13 7.09 -8.25
C GLY A 775 -17.72 7.45 -9.63
N THR A 776 -17.74 8.74 -9.93
CA THR A 776 -18.39 9.34 -11.10
C THR A 776 -17.45 9.52 -12.31
N ILE A 777 -16.34 10.26 -12.16
CA ILE A 777 -15.35 10.52 -13.24
C ILE A 777 -13.96 9.92 -12.94
N LYS A 778 -13.87 9.16 -11.85
CA LYS A 778 -12.77 8.28 -11.45
C LYS A 778 -13.31 7.16 -10.55
N PRO A 779 -12.56 6.09 -10.24
CA PRO A 779 -12.98 5.10 -9.25
C PRO A 779 -13.26 5.71 -7.87
N PHE A 780 -14.17 5.11 -7.10
CA PHE A 780 -14.56 5.60 -5.76
C PHE A 780 -13.42 5.55 -4.72
N TYR A 781 -12.59 4.50 -4.79
CA TYR A 781 -11.54 4.20 -3.79
C TYR A 781 -10.11 4.29 -4.33
N GLU A 782 -9.95 4.57 -5.63
CA GLU A 782 -8.67 4.53 -6.36
C GLU A 782 -8.60 5.77 -7.28
N GLU A 783 -7.43 6.10 -7.82
CA GLU A 783 -7.34 7.11 -8.89
C GLU A 783 -7.61 6.44 -10.26
N ASN A 784 -7.91 7.24 -11.29
CA ASN A 784 -7.93 6.72 -12.66
C ASN A 784 -6.55 6.15 -13.05
N ASP A 785 -6.54 5.15 -13.94
CA ASP A 785 -5.33 4.79 -14.68
C ASP A 785 -4.94 5.93 -15.66
N SER A 786 -3.70 5.93 -16.18
CA SER A 786 -3.25 7.04 -17.04
C SER A 786 -4.03 7.20 -18.35
N VAL A 787 -4.72 6.16 -18.82
CA VAL A 787 -5.54 6.24 -20.03
C VAL A 787 -6.82 6.99 -19.72
N ASP A 788 -7.56 6.57 -18.69
CA ASP A 788 -8.80 7.23 -18.32
C ASP A 788 -8.59 8.62 -17.71
N GLN A 789 -7.49 8.82 -16.96
CA GLN A 789 -7.11 10.18 -16.53
C GLN A 789 -6.75 11.06 -17.72
N GLY A 790 -6.09 10.50 -18.75
CA GLY A 790 -5.79 11.21 -19.99
C GLY A 790 -7.03 11.56 -20.82
N LYS A 791 -8.02 10.67 -20.86
CA LYS A 791 -9.34 10.87 -21.49
C LYS A 791 -10.13 11.97 -20.77
N ILE A 792 -10.33 11.85 -19.46
CA ILE A 792 -11.12 12.82 -18.69
C ILE A 792 -10.42 14.19 -18.65
N ASN A 793 -9.09 14.26 -18.59
CA ASN A 793 -8.37 15.53 -18.72
C ASN A 793 -8.66 16.18 -20.07
N GLN A 794 -8.57 15.46 -21.20
CA GLN A 794 -8.88 16.02 -22.53
C GLN A 794 -10.35 16.44 -22.66
N ALA A 795 -11.28 15.68 -22.09
CA ALA A 795 -12.70 16.03 -22.08
C ALA A 795 -12.96 17.29 -21.27
N LEU A 796 -12.43 17.38 -20.05
CA LEU A 796 -12.53 18.55 -19.16
C LEU A 796 -11.81 19.77 -19.74
N GLU A 797 -10.64 19.61 -20.37
CA GLU A 797 -9.91 20.68 -21.05
C GLU A 797 -10.74 21.25 -22.22
N ARG A 798 -11.38 20.39 -23.04
CA ARG A 798 -12.28 20.86 -24.10
C ARG A 798 -13.55 21.51 -23.56
N LEU A 799 -14.17 20.94 -22.52
CA LEU A 799 -15.36 21.52 -21.90
C LEU A 799 -15.06 22.89 -21.29
N ALA A 800 -13.99 23.04 -20.52
CA ALA A 800 -13.62 24.29 -19.87
C ALA A 800 -12.98 25.33 -20.81
N ALA A 801 -12.53 24.92 -22.01
CA ALA A 801 -12.03 25.84 -23.03
C ALA A 801 -13.13 26.61 -23.79
N ASP A 802 -14.38 26.13 -23.82
CA ASP A 802 -15.50 26.89 -24.39
C ASP A 802 -16.02 27.91 -23.34
N PRO A 803 -15.94 29.23 -23.58
CA PRO A 803 -16.44 30.26 -22.65
C PRO A 803 -17.97 30.29 -22.51
N LEU A 804 -18.68 29.42 -23.22
CA LEU A 804 -20.12 29.19 -23.08
C LEU A 804 -20.43 28.05 -22.10
N ASN A 805 -19.43 27.32 -21.62
CA ASN A 805 -19.55 26.30 -20.58
C ASN A 805 -19.12 26.85 -19.21
N GLU A 806 -19.83 26.46 -18.16
CA GLU A 806 -19.40 26.61 -16.77
C GLU A 806 -19.28 25.21 -16.14
N VAL A 807 -18.05 24.75 -15.96
CA VAL A 807 -17.75 23.38 -15.47
C VAL A 807 -17.33 23.42 -14.01
N TRP A 808 -18.00 22.61 -13.19
CA TRP A 808 -17.73 22.41 -11.77
C TRP A 808 -17.44 20.93 -11.49
N ILE A 809 -16.35 20.66 -10.76
CA ILE A 809 -16.14 19.38 -10.07
C ILE A 809 -16.42 19.56 -8.58
N ILE A 810 -17.24 18.67 -8.03
CA ILE A 810 -17.77 18.70 -6.66
C ILE A 810 -17.30 17.45 -5.93
N THR A 811 -16.93 17.57 -4.65
CA THR A 811 -16.56 16.41 -3.81
C THR A 811 -16.96 16.62 -2.35
N GLU A 812 -17.11 15.51 -1.62
CA GLU A 812 -17.24 15.49 -0.16
C GLU A 812 -15.91 15.84 0.55
N LYS A 813 -14.78 15.65 -0.14
CA LYS A 813 -13.40 15.81 0.36
C LYS A 813 -12.96 17.28 0.41
N ASP A 814 -11.73 17.57 0.82
CA ASP A 814 -11.22 18.95 0.80
C ASP A 814 -11.01 19.39 -0.65
N VAL A 815 -11.33 20.65 -0.98
CA VAL A 815 -11.23 21.16 -2.37
C VAL A 815 -9.81 21.06 -2.92
N LYS A 816 -8.81 21.03 -2.03
CA LYS A 816 -7.39 20.80 -2.32
C LYS A 816 -7.12 19.47 -3.02
N ASP A 817 -7.93 18.45 -2.79
CA ASP A 817 -7.80 17.16 -3.46
C ASP A 817 -8.15 17.29 -4.96
N LEU A 818 -9.15 18.11 -5.30
CA LEU A 818 -9.48 18.47 -6.69
C LEU A 818 -8.43 19.41 -7.30
N GLU A 819 -7.97 20.41 -6.56
CA GLU A 819 -6.88 21.31 -6.98
C GLU A 819 -5.59 20.53 -7.30
N LYS A 820 -5.32 19.44 -6.58
CA LYS A 820 -4.17 18.56 -6.82
C LYS A 820 -4.32 17.73 -8.10
N THR A 821 -5.49 17.14 -8.35
CA THR A 821 -5.71 16.22 -9.48
C THR A 821 -5.96 16.96 -10.79
N TYR A 822 -6.82 17.99 -10.79
CA TYR A 822 -7.26 18.69 -12.00
C TYR A 822 -6.75 20.13 -12.11
N GLY A 823 -5.94 20.60 -11.15
CA GLY A 823 -5.49 22.00 -11.08
C GLY A 823 -4.51 22.46 -12.18
N HIS A 824 -4.15 21.61 -13.13
CA HIS A 824 -3.49 22.01 -14.38
C HIS A 824 -4.49 22.55 -15.42
N ILE A 825 -5.75 22.12 -15.35
CA ILE A 825 -6.82 22.53 -16.26
C ILE A 825 -7.24 23.98 -15.95
N LYS A 826 -7.34 24.79 -17.00
CA LYS A 826 -7.79 26.19 -16.92
C LYS A 826 -9.32 26.25 -16.95
N ASN A 827 -9.88 27.33 -16.40
CA ASN A 827 -11.32 27.64 -16.35
C ASN A 827 -12.23 26.66 -15.59
N LEU A 828 -11.72 25.49 -15.19
CA LEU A 828 -12.41 24.51 -14.37
C LEU A 828 -12.59 25.01 -12.93
N ASN A 829 -13.81 24.91 -12.40
CA ASN A 829 -14.18 25.35 -11.05
C ASN A 829 -14.28 24.14 -10.10
N PHE A 830 -13.92 24.32 -8.83
CA PHE A 830 -13.86 23.26 -7.84
C PHE A 830 -14.61 23.62 -6.56
N ALA A 831 -15.31 22.64 -5.98
CA ALA A 831 -15.95 22.79 -4.68
C ALA A 831 -15.83 21.52 -3.82
N GLY A 832 -15.12 21.64 -2.69
CA GLY A 832 -15.00 20.58 -1.68
C GLY A 832 -16.11 20.66 -0.62
N HIS A 833 -16.02 19.78 0.37
CA HIS A 833 -16.92 19.67 1.52
C HIS A 833 -18.39 19.72 1.10
N PHE A 834 -18.80 18.76 0.26
CA PHE A 834 -20.15 18.65 -0.31
C PHE A 834 -20.55 19.90 -1.12
N GLY A 835 -19.61 20.48 -1.86
CA GLY A 835 -19.83 21.70 -2.64
C GLY A 835 -19.77 23.02 -1.85
N THR A 836 -19.61 22.97 -0.51
CA THR A 836 -19.63 24.18 0.34
C THR A 836 -18.29 24.91 0.47
N GLN A 837 -17.18 24.28 0.05
CA GLN A 837 -15.84 24.84 0.10
C GLN A 837 -15.37 25.20 -1.33
N LEU A 838 -15.75 26.37 -1.83
CA LEU A 838 -15.35 26.84 -3.16
C LEU A 838 -13.83 27.14 -3.20
N SER A 839 -13.13 26.71 -4.25
CA SER A 839 -11.71 27.08 -4.42
C SER A 839 -11.55 28.57 -4.78
N ARG A 840 -10.48 29.18 -4.26
CA ARG A 840 -10.08 30.56 -4.59
C ARG A 840 -9.80 30.75 -6.08
N ARG A 841 -9.39 29.68 -6.79
CA ARG A 841 -9.05 29.73 -8.24
C ARG A 841 -10.25 29.76 -9.17
N ASN A 842 -11.45 29.47 -8.68
CA ASN A 842 -12.66 29.41 -9.51
C ASN A 842 -12.85 30.75 -10.21
N ILE A 843 -13.04 30.73 -11.53
CA ILE A 843 -13.27 31.95 -12.31
C ILE A 843 -14.66 32.49 -11.98
N HIS A 844 -15.63 31.58 -11.90
CA HIS A 844 -17.00 31.89 -11.53
C HIS A 844 -17.10 32.00 -10.00
N LYS A 845 -17.71 33.09 -9.53
CA LYS A 845 -18.03 33.29 -8.11
C LYS A 845 -19.49 32.94 -7.89
N VAL A 846 -19.79 32.32 -6.75
CA VAL A 846 -21.13 31.93 -6.32
C VAL A 846 -21.27 32.30 -4.86
N GLN A 847 -22.34 33.01 -4.52
CA GLN A 847 -22.60 33.46 -3.16
C GLN A 847 -23.36 32.35 -2.39
N LEU A 848 -22.65 31.53 -1.62
CA LEU A 848 -23.29 30.50 -0.79
C LEU A 848 -23.94 31.14 0.46
N PRO A 849 -25.13 30.67 0.92
CA PRO A 849 -25.90 31.26 2.02
C PRO A 849 -25.08 31.58 3.26
N ASP A 850 -25.29 32.72 3.91
CA ASP A 850 -24.57 33.04 5.15
C ASP A 850 -25.25 32.43 6.39
N THR A 851 -24.40 31.94 7.30
CA THR A 851 -24.75 31.32 8.60
C THR A 851 -23.76 31.77 9.68
N SER A 852 -22.94 32.80 9.39
CA SER A 852 -21.75 33.14 10.19
C SER A 852 -22.07 33.74 11.56
N LYS A 853 -23.32 34.07 11.87
CA LYS A 853 -23.73 34.50 13.22
C LYS A 853 -24.05 33.28 14.08
N GLU A 854 -25.04 32.51 13.66
CA GLU A 854 -25.59 31.33 14.33
C GLU A 854 -24.49 30.27 14.53
N PHE A 855 -23.62 30.09 13.53
CA PHE A 855 -22.48 29.17 13.62
C PHE A 855 -21.47 29.57 14.70
N ARG A 856 -21.23 30.87 14.93
CA ARG A 856 -20.30 31.35 15.98
C ARG A 856 -20.89 31.12 17.37
N GLU A 857 -22.18 31.41 17.54
CA GLU A 857 -22.92 31.21 18.78
C GLU A 857 -22.95 29.71 19.14
N MET A 858 -23.37 28.85 18.19
CA MET A 858 -23.37 27.39 18.35
C MET A 858 -21.99 26.82 18.66
N LYS A 859 -20.94 27.27 17.95
CA LYS A 859 -19.55 26.84 18.20
C LYS A 859 -19.08 27.15 19.62
N GLN A 860 -19.41 28.33 20.14
CA GLN A 860 -19.03 28.73 21.50
C GLN A 860 -19.75 27.89 22.57
N GLU A 861 -20.99 27.49 22.34
CA GLU A 861 -21.71 26.60 23.26
C GLU A 861 -21.22 25.15 23.21
N ALA A 862 -21.03 24.59 22.01
CA ALA A 862 -20.47 23.26 21.85
C ALA A 862 -19.08 23.15 22.52
N ALA A 863 -18.25 24.20 22.39
CA ALA A 863 -16.94 24.26 23.05
C ALA A 863 -17.02 24.23 24.60
N LYS A 864 -18.09 24.77 25.22
CA LYS A 864 -18.31 24.70 26.68
C LYS A 864 -18.63 23.27 27.14
N ILE A 865 -19.55 22.59 26.46
CA ILE A 865 -19.89 21.17 26.73
C ILE A 865 -18.62 20.30 26.68
N PHE A 866 -17.79 20.49 25.66
CA PHE A 866 -16.51 19.80 25.54
C PHE A 866 -15.51 20.17 26.67
N LEU A 867 -15.43 21.44 27.08
CA LEU A 867 -14.56 21.90 28.16
C LEU A 867 -14.98 21.31 29.52
N GLU A 868 -16.29 21.36 29.83
CA GLU A 868 -16.89 20.87 31.08
C GLU A 868 -16.80 19.34 31.21
N SER A 869 -16.79 18.61 30.09
CA SER A 869 -16.57 17.15 30.08
C SER A 869 -15.16 16.72 30.48
N GLY A 870 -14.18 17.63 30.45
CA GLY A 870 -12.77 17.35 30.74
C GLY A 870 -12.17 16.25 29.84
N ILE A 871 -12.60 16.16 28.58
CA ILE A 871 -12.14 15.14 27.62
C ILE A 871 -11.06 15.69 26.68
N SER A 872 -10.09 14.85 26.28
CA SER A 872 -9.21 15.19 25.15
C SER A 872 -9.96 15.08 23.82
N TYR A 873 -9.84 16.06 22.94
CA TYR A 873 -10.41 16.01 21.58
C TYR A 873 -9.56 16.80 20.57
N ARG A 874 -9.83 16.56 19.29
CA ARG A 874 -9.38 17.40 18.15
C ARG A 874 -10.61 17.84 17.37
N VAL A 875 -10.54 19.01 16.72
CA VAL A 875 -11.64 19.56 15.91
C VAL A 875 -11.17 19.91 14.49
N LYS A 876 -12.01 19.67 13.49
CA LYS A 876 -11.94 20.29 12.15
C LYS A 876 -13.29 20.92 11.86
N GLU A 877 -13.29 22.13 11.32
CA GLU A 877 -14.51 22.87 10.99
C GLU A 877 -14.47 23.45 9.57
N GLY A 878 -15.62 23.94 9.12
CA GLY A 878 -15.83 24.71 7.89
C GLY A 878 -17.13 25.52 8.02
N LYS A 879 -17.50 26.32 7.01
CA LYS A 879 -18.59 27.32 7.11
C LYS A 879 -19.93 26.77 7.64
N TYR A 880 -20.21 25.49 7.41
CA TYR A 880 -21.47 24.83 7.75
C TYR A 880 -21.31 23.58 8.64
N PHE A 881 -20.11 23.28 9.15
CA PHE A 881 -19.89 22.09 9.98
C PHE A 881 -18.80 22.22 11.04
N ILE A 882 -18.92 21.43 12.11
CA ILE A 882 -17.87 21.18 13.10
C ILE A 882 -17.74 19.66 13.29
N ASN A 883 -16.53 19.12 13.18
CA ASN A 883 -16.22 17.70 13.32
C ASN A 883 -15.21 17.49 14.47
N TYR A 884 -15.72 17.05 15.61
CA TYR A 884 -14.92 16.65 16.77
C TYR A 884 -14.45 15.19 16.63
N THR A 885 -13.23 14.91 17.10
CA THR A 885 -12.62 13.57 17.13
C THR A 885 -12.00 13.31 18.50
N ILE A 886 -12.53 12.32 19.21
CA ILE A 886 -12.21 11.97 20.60
C ILE A 886 -11.44 10.63 20.60
N PRO A 887 -10.31 10.50 21.32
CA PRO A 887 -9.65 9.21 21.49
C PRO A 887 -10.49 8.30 22.38
N MET A 888 -10.66 7.03 21.99
CA MET A 888 -11.40 6.04 22.78
C MET A 888 -10.77 5.80 24.17
N TRP A 889 -9.46 6.03 24.29
CA TRP A 889 -8.68 5.73 25.49
C TRP A 889 -7.92 6.98 25.95
N GLU A 890 -8.10 7.36 27.21
CA GLU A 890 -7.40 8.46 27.87
C GLU A 890 -6.32 7.89 28.81
N LYS A 891 -5.14 8.50 28.87
CA LYS A 891 -4.05 8.07 29.79
C LYS A 891 -4.13 8.87 31.07
N GLU A 892 -4.22 8.20 32.22
CA GLU A 892 -4.06 8.87 33.51
C GLU A 892 -2.60 9.32 33.71
N TRP A 893 -2.40 10.57 34.14
CA TRP A 893 -1.14 11.04 34.71
C TRP A 893 -1.14 10.83 36.22
N SER A 894 -0.73 9.63 36.67
CA SER A 894 -0.36 9.38 38.06
C SER A 894 1.01 10.01 38.35
N SER A 895 1.09 10.90 39.34
CA SER A 895 2.27 11.75 39.64
C SER A 895 3.46 11.04 40.31
N TRP A 896 3.53 9.70 40.25
CA TRP A 896 4.56 8.89 40.91
C TRP A 896 5.18 7.88 39.95
N LYS A 897 6.48 7.59 40.14
CA LYS A 897 7.23 6.63 39.31
C LYS A 897 7.02 5.20 39.80
N LEU A 898 7.18 4.24 38.87
CA LEU A 898 6.81 2.82 38.94
C LEU A 898 5.29 2.58 38.82
N TRP A 899 4.95 1.40 38.29
CA TRP A 899 3.64 0.97 37.78
C TRP A 899 3.20 1.61 36.45
N ARG A 900 2.38 0.86 35.69
CA ARG A 900 1.82 1.29 34.41
C ARG A 900 0.49 2.00 34.68
N GLY A 901 0.37 3.27 34.31
CA GLY A 901 -0.89 4.03 34.46
C GLY A 901 -2.07 3.35 33.74
N ARG A 902 -3.26 3.42 34.32
CA ARG A 902 -4.47 2.91 33.67
C ARG A 902 -4.78 3.73 32.42
N SER A 903 -5.40 3.07 31.45
CA SER A 903 -6.05 3.73 30.33
C SER A 903 -7.56 3.68 30.57
N VAL A 904 -8.19 4.83 30.69
CA VAL A 904 -9.64 4.94 30.96
C VAL A 904 -10.39 4.99 29.62
N LEU A 905 -11.52 4.29 29.55
CA LEU A 905 -12.37 4.26 28.36
C LEU A 905 -13.27 5.51 28.34
N ASN A 906 -13.12 6.36 27.31
CA ASN A 906 -13.81 7.64 27.20
C ASN A 906 -15.32 7.54 26.86
N LYS A 907 -15.92 6.35 26.89
CA LYS A 907 -17.29 6.05 26.42
C LYS A 907 -18.36 6.85 27.17
N GLU A 908 -18.30 6.90 28.50
CA GLU A 908 -19.28 7.61 29.33
C GLU A 908 -19.25 9.13 29.11
N LYS A 909 -18.04 9.73 29.12
CA LYS A 909 -17.85 11.15 28.76
C LYS A 909 -18.40 11.44 27.35
N TYR A 910 -18.09 10.58 26.37
CA TYR A 910 -18.55 10.72 24.99
C TYR A 910 -20.08 10.68 24.88
N ASP A 911 -20.75 9.72 25.52
CA ASP A 911 -22.21 9.61 25.45
C ASP A 911 -22.91 10.81 26.12
N LYS A 912 -22.35 11.32 27.23
CA LYS A 912 -22.82 12.55 27.87
C LYS A 912 -22.71 13.75 26.91
N ILE A 913 -21.55 13.95 26.27
CA ILE A 913 -21.34 15.04 25.30
C ILE A 913 -22.32 14.94 24.13
N VAL A 914 -22.56 13.72 23.61
CA VAL A 914 -23.55 13.49 22.53
C VAL A 914 -24.96 13.92 22.99
N ALA A 915 -25.38 13.56 24.20
CA ALA A 915 -26.68 13.94 24.73
C ALA A 915 -26.81 15.47 24.93
N GLU A 916 -25.80 16.12 25.50
CA GLU A 916 -25.78 17.56 25.74
C GLU A 916 -25.77 18.38 24.44
N LEU A 917 -25.04 17.93 23.41
CA LEU A 917 -25.05 18.56 22.08
C LEU A 917 -26.37 18.39 21.34
N ASN A 918 -26.99 17.20 21.42
CA ASN A 918 -28.32 16.99 20.84
C ASN A 918 -29.36 17.90 21.51
N LYS A 919 -29.33 17.98 22.86
CA LYS A 919 -30.20 18.88 23.62
C LYS A 919 -29.96 20.35 23.25
N MET A 920 -28.70 20.79 23.16
CA MET A 920 -28.34 22.16 22.76
C MET A 920 -28.96 22.55 21.40
N VAL A 921 -28.95 21.63 20.42
CA VAL A 921 -29.50 21.85 19.08
C VAL A 921 -31.04 21.79 19.06
N GLN A 922 -31.66 20.94 19.89
CA GLN A 922 -33.12 20.79 19.96
C GLN A 922 -33.82 21.89 20.77
N ASP A 923 -33.26 22.30 21.91
CA ASP A 923 -33.87 23.27 22.82
C ASP A 923 -33.83 24.73 22.28
N LYS A 924 -33.05 25.00 21.22
CA LYS A 924 -32.76 26.36 20.75
C LYS A 924 -33.27 26.61 19.32
N PRO A 925 -34.31 27.46 19.14
CA PRO A 925 -34.84 27.79 17.81
C PRO A 925 -33.81 28.36 16.82
N ALA A 926 -32.75 29.02 17.30
CA ALA A 926 -31.64 29.51 16.48
C ALA A 926 -30.79 28.38 15.87
N TYR A 927 -30.82 27.17 16.44
CA TYR A 927 -30.05 26.02 16.00
C TYR A 927 -30.89 24.95 15.28
N LYS A 928 -32.18 25.23 15.00
CA LYS A 928 -33.14 24.31 14.34
C LYS A 928 -32.67 23.72 13.00
N ASP A 929 -31.77 24.44 12.32
CA ASP A 929 -31.24 24.09 11.00
C ASP A 929 -29.90 23.33 11.09
N TYR A 930 -29.44 22.98 12.30
CA TYR A 930 -28.30 22.10 12.56
C TYR A 930 -28.76 20.70 13.00
N VAL A 931 -27.90 19.71 12.77
CA VAL A 931 -28.09 18.31 13.19
C VAL A 931 -26.80 17.79 13.81
N VAL A 932 -26.92 16.97 14.87
CA VAL A 932 -25.78 16.28 15.50
C VAL A 932 -25.74 14.83 15.02
N GLY A 933 -24.66 14.44 14.34
CA GLY A 933 -24.38 13.06 13.95
C GLY A 933 -23.17 12.52 14.72
N ASN A 934 -23.20 11.26 15.19
CA ASN A 934 -22.13 10.69 16.02
C ASN A 934 -21.80 9.25 15.62
N PHE A 935 -20.50 8.92 15.51
CA PHE A 935 -20.06 7.64 14.94
C PHE A 935 -18.66 7.23 15.40
N LEU A 936 -18.38 5.93 15.36
CA LEU A 936 -17.08 5.35 15.73
C LEU A 936 -16.25 5.03 14.49
N ILE A 937 -14.98 5.46 14.45
CA ILE A 937 -14.01 5.05 13.43
C ILE A 937 -12.78 4.45 14.14
N GLY A 938 -12.68 3.12 14.12
CA GLY A 938 -11.55 2.39 14.71
C GLY A 938 -11.41 2.66 16.21
N LYS A 939 -10.36 3.39 16.60
CA LYS A 939 -10.06 3.76 18.01
C LYS A 939 -10.39 5.22 18.36
N VAL A 940 -11.20 5.91 17.55
CA VAL A 940 -11.70 7.26 17.85
C VAL A 940 -13.22 7.34 17.70
N TYR A 941 -13.88 8.04 18.62
CA TYR A 941 -15.24 8.51 18.42
C TYR A 941 -15.21 9.83 17.63
N ARG A 942 -16.27 10.10 16.86
CA ARG A 942 -16.51 11.37 16.19
C ARG A 942 -17.90 11.90 16.50
N ILE A 943 -17.99 13.22 16.60
CA ILE A 943 -19.26 13.96 16.69
C ILE A 943 -19.18 15.07 15.65
N ALA A 944 -20.15 15.09 14.74
CA ALA A 944 -20.34 16.09 13.72
C ALA A 944 -21.55 16.95 14.08
N ILE A 945 -21.43 18.27 13.93
CA ILE A 945 -22.56 19.20 13.94
C ILE A 945 -22.60 19.82 12.55
N THR A 946 -23.70 19.67 11.82
CA THR A 946 -23.82 20.05 10.40
C THR A 946 -25.09 20.85 10.15
N HIS A 947 -24.99 21.97 9.43
CA HIS A 947 -26.14 22.75 8.99
C HIS A 947 -26.86 22.10 7.80
N LYS A 948 -28.14 22.40 7.57
CA LYS A 948 -28.92 21.95 6.39
C LYS A 948 -28.34 22.36 5.03
N TYR A 949 -27.37 23.28 5.02
CA TYR A 949 -26.61 23.69 3.82
C TYR A 949 -25.32 22.87 3.59
N PHE A 950 -25.06 21.85 4.40
CA PHE A 950 -23.88 20.99 4.26
C PHE A 950 -24.14 19.79 3.33
N ASN A 951 -24.53 20.07 2.09
CA ASN A 951 -24.92 19.08 1.09
C ASN A 951 -24.62 19.54 -0.34
N LYS A 952 -24.50 18.60 -1.29
CA LYS A 952 -24.21 18.91 -2.70
C LYS A 952 -25.36 19.64 -3.41
N GLU A 953 -26.52 19.84 -2.79
CA GLU A 953 -27.63 20.69 -3.29
C GLU A 953 -27.35 22.20 -3.18
N THR A 954 -26.59 22.61 -2.15
CA THR A 954 -26.46 24.02 -1.79
C THR A 954 -25.75 24.86 -2.86
N LEU A 955 -24.68 24.33 -3.48
CA LEU A 955 -23.99 25.00 -4.58
C LEU A 955 -24.85 25.07 -5.85
N PRO A 956 -25.40 23.97 -6.41
CA PRO A 956 -26.31 23.99 -7.56
C PRO A 956 -27.50 24.93 -7.39
N THR A 957 -28.14 24.94 -6.21
CA THR A 957 -29.22 25.89 -5.91
C THR A 957 -28.70 27.33 -6.04
N SER A 958 -27.66 27.69 -5.29
CA SER A 958 -27.05 29.03 -5.32
C SER A 958 -26.52 29.45 -6.71
N LEU A 959 -26.17 28.47 -7.55
CA LEU A 959 -25.65 28.65 -8.90
C LEU A 959 -26.76 28.92 -9.93
N LEU A 960 -27.98 28.44 -9.69
CA LEU A 960 -29.08 28.46 -10.68
C LEU A 960 -30.27 29.33 -10.23
N THR A 961 -30.41 29.69 -8.95
CA THR A 961 -31.40 30.68 -8.48
C THR A 961 -31.04 32.13 -8.79
N ASP A 962 -29.82 32.37 -9.30
CA ASP A 962 -29.32 33.65 -9.79
C ASP A 962 -30.07 34.03 -11.10
N GLU A 963 -31.06 34.94 -11.02
CA GLU A 963 -31.98 35.24 -12.13
C GLU A 963 -31.27 35.86 -13.35
N ASP A 964 -30.10 36.48 -13.16
CA ASP A 964 -29.27 37.03 -14.24
C ASP A 964 -28.51 35.93 -15.05
N ARG A 965 -28.57 34.67 -14.62
CA ARG A 965 -27.90 33.54 -15.31
C ARG A 965 -28.83 32.83 -16.29
N GLU A 966 -28.89 33.32 -17.53
CA GLU A 966 -29.38 32.52 -18.66
C GLU A 966 -28.51 31.26 -18.85
N VAL A 967 -29.09 30.11 -18.51
CA VAL A 967 -28.55 28.76 -18.78
C VAL A 967 -29.60 28.01 -19.58
N ASP A 968 -29.25 27.48 -20.76
CA ASP A 968 -30.16 26.72 -21.62
C ASP A 968 -29.76 25.24 -21.79
N PHE A 969 -28.65 24.81 -21.17
CA PHE A 969 -28.32 23.41 -20.98
C PHE A 969 -27.71 23.15 -19.60
N GLY A 970 -28.05 22.01 -19.00
CA GLY A 970 -27.40 21.51 -17.80
C GLY A 970 -27.15 20.01 -17.86
N LEU A 971 -26.05 19.58 -17.23
CA LEU A 971 -25.74 18.18 -16.98
C LEU A 971 -25.20 18.02 -15.54
N SER A 972 -25.80 17.10 -14.76
CA SER A 972 -25.19 16.57 -13.54
C SER A 972 -24.82 15.10 -13.69
N LEU A 973 -23.60 14.75 -13.25
CA LEU A 973 -23.13 13.38 -13.07
C LEU A 973 -22.87 13.13 -11.58
N GLY A 974 -23.31 11.99 -11.06
CA GLY A 974 -23.16 11.59 -9.66
C GLY A 974 -23.21 10.08 -9.48
N ASP A 975 -22.76 9.57 -8.34
CA ASP A 975 -22.76 8.13 -8.02
C ASP A 975 -23.43 7.80 -6.67
N MET A 976 -23.66 8.76 -5.76
CA MET A 976 -24.14 8.52 -4.39
C MET A 976 -25.45 9.25 -4.03
N ASP A 977 -26.10 8.80 -2.94
CA ASP A 977 -27.22 9.48 -2.26
C ASP A 977 -26.93 10.98 -2.00
N SER A 978 -25.66 11.33 -1.75
CA SER A 978 -25.22 12.72 -1.58
C SER A 978 -25.25 13.57 -2.86
N ASP A 979 -25.31 12.95 -4.04
CA ASP A 979 -25.42 13.62 -5.36
C ASP A 979 -26.86 13.95 -5.74
N GLU A 980 -27.86 13.34 -5.09
CA GLU A 980 -29.28 13.54 -5.42
C GLU A 980 -29.73 14.99 -5.23
N GLY A 981 -29.03 15.75 -4.40
CA GLY A 981 -29.17 17.21 -4.33
C GLY A 981 -28.82 17.93 -5.63
N MET A 982 -27.78 17.50 -6.35
CA MET A 982 -27.41 18.05 -7.65
C MET A 982 -28.40 17.61 -8.74
N HIS A 983 -28.79 16.32 -8.71
CA HIS A 983 -29.74 15.76 -9.68
C HIS A 983 -31.13 16.41 -9.55
N ARG A 984 -31.64 16.62 -8.33
CA ARG A 984 -32.92 17.31 -8.07
C ARG A 984 -32.94 18.73 -8.64
N VAL A 985 -31.89 19.52 -8.41
CA VAL A 985 -31.81 20.91 -8.90
C VAL A 985 -31.67 20.96 -10.43
N MET A 986 -30.99 19.99 -11.05
CA MET A 986 -30.97 19.88 -12.52
C MET A 986 -32.36 19.54 -13.07
N GLN A 987 -33.05 18.55 -12.50
CA GLN A 987 -34.41 18.18 -12.95
C GLN A 987 -35.43 19.30 -12.76
N SER A 988 -35.35 20.11 -11.69
CA SER A 988 -36.26 21.25 -11.49
C SER A 988 -36.09 22.37 -12.53
N ARG A 989 -35.03 22.32 -13.34
CA ARG A 989 -34.81 23.17 -14.52
C ARG A 989 -34.97 22.43 -15.86
N GLY A 990 -35.44 21.18 -15.85
CA GLY A 990 -35.58 20.35 -17.05
C GLY A 990 -34.24 19.92 -17.66
N PHE A 991 -33.15 20.02 -16.90
CA PHE A 991 -31.80 19.68 -17.32
C PHE A 991 -31.46 18.21 -17.05
N ASN A 992 -30.36 17.75 -17.63
CA ASN A 992 -30.00 16.34 -17.63
C ASN A 992 -29.37 15.95 -16.28
N ALA A 993 -29.94 14.96 -15.60
CA ALA A 993 -29.30 14.27 -14.48
C ALA A 993 -29.02 12.82 -14.90
N LEU A 994 -27.77 12.37 -14.71
CA LEU A 994 -27.33 11.01 -15.01
C LEU A 994 -26.54 10.42 -13.83
N LEU A 995 -26.91 9.21 -13.44
CA LEU A 995 -26.29 8.45 -12.35
C LEU A 995 -25.16 7.55 -12.88
N VAL A 996 -24.17 7.23 -12.04
CA VAL A 996 -23.12 6.24 -12.31
C VAL A 996 -23.28 5.08 -11.33
N LYS A 997 -24.03 4.03 -11.70
CA LYS A 997 -24.22 2.84 -10.85
C LYS A 997 -24.50 1.58 -11.69
N SER A 998 -23.72 0.53 -11.45
CA SER A 998 -23.94 -0.78 -12.09
C SER A 998 -25.21 -1.46 -11.58
N ASP A 999 -25.78 -2.35 -12.38
CA ASP A 999 -26.87 -3.23 -11.96
C ASP A 999 -26.50 -3.99 -10.69
N GLU A 1000 -25.25 -4.45 -10.57
CA GLU A 1000 -24.79 -5.21 -9.41
C GLU A 1000 -24.76 -4.39 -8.11
N GLU A 1001 -24.52 -3.08 -8.20
CA GLU A 1001 -24.50 -2.17 -7.06
C GLU A 1001 -25.92 -1.79 -6.66
N ILE A 1002 -26.80 -1.52 -7.63
CA ILE A 1002 -28.23 -1.29 -7.38
C ILE A 1002 -28.86 -2.54 -6.75
N ASN A 1003 -28.57 -3.72 -7.28
CA ASN A 1003 -29.01 -4.99 -6.69
C ASN A 1003 -28.39 -5.22 -5.29
N ARG A 1004 -27.15 -4.78 -5.02
CA ARG A 1004 -26.56 -4.82 -3.66
C ARG A 1004 -27.30 -3.90 -2.69
N ILE A 1005 -27.70 -2.70 -3.13
CA ILE A 1005 -28.45 -1.75 -2.31
C ILE A 1005 -29.79 -2.36 -1.89
N TYR A 1006 -30.61 -2.82 -2.84
CA TYR A 1006 -31.91 -3.42 -2.52
C TYR A 1006 -31.81 -4.75 -1.74
N SER A 1007 -30.84 -5.62 -2.05
CA SER A 1007 -30.67 -6.90 -1.32
C SER A 1007 -30.03 -6.75 0.08
N THR A 1008 -29.64 -5.54 0.49
CA THR A 1008 -29.16 -5.27 1.86
C THR A 1008 -30.15 -4.51 2.74
N THR A 1009 -31.20 -3.92 2.17
CA THR A 1009 -32.37 -3.44 2.92
C THR A 1009 -33.25 -4.60 3.41
N THR A 1010 -33.51 -4.66 4.72
CA THR A 1010 -34.50 -5.58 5.31
C THR A 1010 -35.93 -5.11 5.03
N GLU A 1011 -36.93 -5.99 5.15
CA GLU A 1011 -38.36 -5.64 4.91
C GLU A 1011 -38.85 -4.45 5.76
N SER A 1012 -38.26 -4.22 6.93
CA SER A 1012 -38.51 -3.03 7.79
C SER A 1012 -38.08 -1.70 7.18
N ASN A 1013 -37.27 -1.72 6.13
CA ASN A 1013 -36.63 -0.57 5.51
C ASN A 1013 -37.08 -0.38 4.05
N LEU A 1014 -38.09 -1.11 3.58
CA LEU A 1014 -38.65 -0.94 2.23
C LEU A 1014 -39.30 0.43 2.01
N GLU A 1015 -39.58 1.18 3.07
CA GLU A 1015 -40.00 2.60 3.02
C GLU A 1015 -38.83 3.59 2.81
N LYS A 1016 -37.59 3.10 2.75
CA LYS A 1016 -36.39 3.87 2.40
C LYS A 1016 -35.59 3.17 1.31
N GLY A 1017 -36.19 3.11 0.12
CA GLY A 1017 -35.42 3.02 -1.11
C GLY A 1017 -34.52 4.24 -1.27
N TRP A 1018 -33.47 4.11 -2.09
CA TRP A 1018 -32.79 5.27 -2.65
C TRP A 1018 -33.61 5.73 -3.85
N ASP A 1019 -34.33 6.84 -3.69
CA ASP A 1019 -35.06 7.49 -4.76
C ASP A 1019 -34.15 8.52 -5.41
N THR A 1020 -33.91 8.36 -6.71
CA THR A 1020 -32.98 9.17 -7.49
C THR A 1020 -33.70 10.11 -8.44
N PHE A 1021 -33.11 11.29 -8.63
CA PHE A 1021 -33.54 12.27 -9.60
C PHE A 1021 -32.80 12.09 -10.95
N ALA A 1022 -31.90 11.11 -11.07
CA ALA A 1022 -31.28 10.78 -12.35
C ALA A 1022 -32.31 10.24 -13.36
N SER A 1023 -32.23 10.73 -14.59
CA SER A 1023 -33.09 10.29 -15.69
C SER A 1023 -32.70 8.91 -16.24
N HIS A 1024 -31.40 8.67 -16.32
CA HIS A 1024 -30.75 7.47 -16.87
C HIS A 1024 -29.42 7.26 -16.15
N ARG A 1025 -28.75 6.12 -16.38
CA ARG A 1025 -27.46 5.83 -15.74
C ARG A 1025 -26.40 5.19 -16.64
N PHE A 1026 -25.15 5.40 -16.25
CA PHE A 1026 -23.98 4.62 -16.66
C PHE A 1026 -23.73 3.48 -15.67
N SER A 1027 -23.10 2.41 -16.12
CA SER A 1027 -22.77 1.27 -15.25
C SER A 1027 -21.43 1.39 -14.52
N ASN A 1028 -20.59 2.39 -14.85
CA ASN A 1028 -19.32 2.71 -14.17
C ASN A 1028 -18.75 4.06 -14.69
N HIS A 1029 -17.75 4.59 -13.99
CA HIS A 1029 -17.06 5.85 -14.35
C HIS A 1029 -16.44 5.85 -15.76
N LYS A 1030 -15.92 4.72 -16.28
CA LYS A 1030 -15.30 4.68 -17.61
C LYS A 1030 -16.31 5.01 -18.70
N HIS A 1031 -17.54 4.50 -18.60
CA HIS A 1031 -18.64 4.85 -19.50
C HIS A 1031 -19.10 6.32 -19.36
N ALA A 1032 -18.93 6.94 -18.19
CA ALA A 1032 -19.20 8.37 -18.00
C ALA A 1032 -18.10 9.24 -18.61
N ILE A 1033 -16.82 8.85 -18.48
CA ILE A 1033 -15.68 9.48 -19.16
C ILE A 1033 -15.85 9.39 -20.68
N GLU A 1034 -16.21 8.22 -21.21
CA GLU A 1034 -16.48 8.01 -22.65
C GLU A 1034 -17.63 8.88 -23.16
N PHE A 1035 -18.71 9.02 -22.39
CA PHE A 1035 -19.79 9.96 -22.75
C PHE A 1035 -19.32 11.42 -22.78
N LEU A 1036 -18.44 11.83 -21.86
CA LEU A 1036 -17.85 13.17 -21.92
C LEU A 1036 -16.90 13.33 -23.13
N GLU A 1037 -16.13 12.29 -23.50
CA GLU A 1037 -15.34 12.27 -24.74
C GLU A 1037 -16.19 12.35 -26.02
N GLU A 1038 -17.33 11.65 -26.06
CA GLU A 1038 -18.35 11.75 -27.11
C GLU A 1038 -18.91 13.17 -27.18
N LEU A 1039 -19.26 13.76 -26.03
CA LEU A 1039 -19.89 15.08 -25.93
C LEU A 1039 -19.00 16.19 -26.52
N VAL A 1040 -17.67 16.10 -26.37
CA VAL A 1040 -16.70 17.04 -26.97
C VAL A 1040 -16.04 16.56 -28.27
N GLY A 1041 -16.53 15.47 -28.88
CA GLY A 1041 -16.05 14.98 -30.18
C GLY A 1041 -14.58 14.54 -30.19
N ILE A 1042 -14.15 13.76 -29.20
CA ILE A 1042 -12.83 13.10 -29.17
C ILE A 1042 -12.86 11.74 -29.89
N ALA A 1043 -13.98 11.02 -29.77
CA ALA A 1043 -14.07 9.58 -29.99
C ALA A 1043 -14.12 9.07 -31.46
N GLU A 1044 -13.29 9.58 -32.39
CA GLU A 1044 -13.13 8.92 -33.71
C GLU A 1044 -11.80 9.18 -34.47
N THR A 1045 -10.62 8.88 -33.89
CA THR A 1045 -9.31 9.07 -34.59
C THR A 1045 -8.32 7.89 -34.55
N THR A 1046 -8.62 6.76 -33.90
CA THR A 1046 -7.65 5.66 -33.66
C THR A 1046 -7.73 4.46 -34.62
N ARG A 1047 -8.30 4.62 -35.82
CA ARG A 1047 -8.35 3.57 -36.87
C ARG A 1047 -8.12 4.08 -38.32
N THR A 1048 -7.07 4.85 -38.60
CA THR A 1048 -6.30 4.72 -39.86
C THR A 1048 -4.92 5.40 -39.77
N ALA A 1049 -4.03 5.06 -40.71
CA ALA A 1049 -2.61 5.36 -40.73
C ALA A 1049 -2.20 6.85 -40.83
N GLY A 1050 -0.99 7.15 -40.36
CA GLY A 1050 -0.10 8.11 -41.02
C GLY A 1050 0.30 9.36 -40.22
N ASN A 1051 1.55 9.78 -40.39
CA ASN A 1051 2.07 11.02 -39.82
C ASN A 1051 1.36 12.26 -40.38
N LYS A 1052 0.77 13.08 -39.49
CA LYS A 1052 0.88 14.56 -39.51
C LYS A 1052 0.17 15.18 -38.30
N THR A 1053 0.89 15.97 -37.51
CA THR A 1053 0.33 16.88 -36.50
C THR A 1053 -0.23 18.14 -37.17
N PRO A 1054 -1.48 18.54 -36.89
CA PRO A 1054 -1.96 19.90 -37.20
C PRO A 1054 -1.34 20.90 -36.22
N ALA A 1055 -0.95 22.08 -36.71
CA ALA A 1055 -0.56 23.19 -35.84
C ALA A 1055 -1.80 23.93 -35.31
N LEU A 1056 -1.70 24.49 -34.10
CA LEU A 1056 -2.66 25.46 -33.57
C LEU A 1056 -2.27 26.87 -34.06
N ASP A 1057 -3.18 27.56 -34.75
CA ASP A 1057 -3.01 28.96 -35.13
C ASP A 1057 -3.39 29.87 -33.95
N HIS A 1058 -2.52 30.82 -33.63
CA HIS A 1058 -2.73 31.83 -32.59
C HIS A 1058 -3.22 33.15 -33.21
N ASN A 1059 -4.49 33.24 -33.59
CA ASN A 1059 -5.13 34.50 -33.95
C ASN A 1059 -6.54 34.64 -33.37
N GLY A 1060 -6.63 35.33 -32.23
CA GLY A 1060 -7.91 35.70 -31.63
C GLY A 1060 -8.46 37.02 -32.18
N LYS A 1061 -9.40 36.95 -33.12
CA LYS A 1061 -10.38 38.02 -33.44
C LYS A 1061 -11.48 37.50 -34.38
N ASN A 1062 -12.72 37.55 -33.91
CA ASN A 1062 -14.03 37.40 -34.60
C ASN A 1062 -14.98 36.48 -33.81
N GLY A 1063 -15.43 36.97 -32.65
CA GLY A 1063 -16.60 36.40 -31.97
C GLY A 1063 -17.90 36.78 -32.69
N HIS A 1064 -18.94 35.95 -32.51
CA HIS A 1064 -20.23 35.99 -33.21
C HIS A 1064 -20.17 35.62 -34.71
N LYS A 1065 -21.15 34.81 -35.14
CA LYS A 1065 -21.29 34.24 -36.50
C LYS A 1065 -20.14 33.32 -36.99
N ASN A 1066 -19.84 32.21 -36.29
CA ASN A 1066 -19.26 31.03 -36.98
C ASN A 1066 -19.38 29.62 -36.31
N ARG A 1067 -20.43 29.34 -35.52
CA ARG A 1067 -20.68 27.98 -34.97
C ARG A 1067 -21.00 26.89 -36.02
N GLY A 1068 -21.33 27.26 -37.26
CA GLY A 1068 -21.72 26.32 -38.32
C GLY A 1068 -20.55 25.66 -39.08
N ILE A 1069 -19.51 26.42 -39.45
CA ILE A 1069 -18.50 25.95 -40.42
C ILE A 1069 -17.68 24.76 -39.89
N GLY A 1070 -17.40 24.70 -38.58
CA GLY A 1070 -16.73 23.56 -37.96
C GLY A 1070 -17.54 22.25 -38.00
N ARG A 1071 -18.88 22.33 -37.91
CA ARG A 1071 -19.77 21.16 -37.82
C ARG A 1071 -20.07 20.50 -39.16
N ILE A 1072 -20.03 21.26 -40.26
CA ILE A 1072 -20.25 20.74 -41.63
C ILE A 1072 -19.28 19.59 -41.96
N ARG A 1073 -18.03 19.63 -41.47
CA ARG A 1073 -17.06 18.54 -41.65
C ARG A 1073 -17.46 17.21 -41.02
N ILE A 1074 -18.19 17.24 -39.90
CA ILE A 1074 -18.61 16.02 -39.18
C ILE A 1074 -19.79 15.36 -39.91
N LEU A 1075 -20.80 16.15 -40.31
CA LEU A 1075 -21.94 15.69 -41.12
C LEU A 1075 -21.51 15.13 -42.49
N LEU A 1076 -20.59 15.81 -43.19
CA LEU A 1076 -20.04 15.30 -44.45
C LEU A 1076 -19.21 14.01 -44.26
N GLY A 1077 -18.52 13.85 -43.12
CA GLY A 1077 -17.78 12.64 -42.78
C GLY A 1077 -18.69 11.40 -42.63
N GLN A 1078 -19.91 11.58 -42.12
CA GLN A 1078 -20.89 10.50 -41.99
C GLN A 1078 -21.58 10.18 -43.33
N LEU A 1079 -22.00 11.20 -44.10
CA LEU A 1079 -22.55 11.02 -45.46
C LEU A 1079 -21.59 10.27 -46.40
N GLY A 1080 -20.28 10.51 -46.27
CA GLY A 1080 -19.25 9.83 -47.06
C GLY A 1080 -19.12 8.32 -46.81
N ARG A 1081 -19.70 7.77 -45.73
CA ARG A 1081 -19.70 6.32 -45.48
C ARG A 1081 -20.85 5.61 -46.19
N THR A 1082 -22.03 6.22 -46.28
CA THR A 1082 -23.21 5.63 -46.92
C THR A 1082 -23.04 5.45 -48.43
N LEU A 1083 -22.33 6.37 -49.10
CA LEU A 1083 -22.12 6.32 -50.56
C LEU A 1083 -21.12 5.25 -51.03
N ARG A 1084 -20.42 4.55 -50.12
CA ARG A 1084 -19.44 3.49 -50.45
C ARG A 1084 -20.00 2.05 -50.44
N LEU A 1085 -21.33 1.92 -50.44
CA LEU A 1085 -22.03 0.63 -50.51
C LEU A 1085 -22.93 0.51 -51.76
N VAL A 1086 -22.83 1.44 -52.72
CA VAL A 1086 -23.63 1.48 -53.96
C VAL A 1086 -22.78 1.89 -55.18
N VAL A 1087 -21.49 1.55 -55.18
CA VAL A 1087 -20.53 1.65 -56.30
C VAL A 1087 -19.57 0.46 -56.24
#